data_AF-A0A6M1Y4U4-F1
#
_entry.id   AF-A0A6M1Y4U4-F1
#
_cell.length_a   1.000
_cell.length_b   1.000
_cell.length_c   1.000
_cell.angle_alpha   90.00
_cell.angle_beta   90.00
_cell.angle_gamma   90.00
#
_symmetry.space_group_name_H-M   'P 1'
#
loop_
_entity.id
_entity.type
_entity.pdbx_description
1 polymer ?
#
loop_
_entity_poly.entity_id
_entity_poly.type
_entity_poly.pdbx_seq_one_letter_code
_entity_poly.pdbx_strand_id
1 'polypeptide(L)'
;MKTIAEPGLRRFAWRRGVASLAVFTLLAACGGGGGGGGGEADSIGSVQRMVADVAGDSTGTVGEPLGVVPGIRVVDGSGAGIGGVTVSFRVEPGGSVSPATAVTGADGRARPSAWTLGGAAGTQVLVATATGGGEQRFSVAAMPGPPNRLEAVSSLAQSGEQGGAVAQPPAVRVLDAFGNPIPGETLSFVVEQGGGSISGSPALTSAAGVATLQAWTLGSDPGSNVVRAVYPGLPDVVFTAEALEALALSIESVQINQGTQSPSGDVDLVAGRPGLLRVMLKANRSNTARPEVRVRLFQDGAPLWTEIIPAPLSGVPTDPDLSSVVQTWNLALTGDEIRPGMSLEVVADPQELVTVSSRDSMRFPVGSGAAPVQVRTLAPLRILFIPIEATAHGRTGGIFPENVENFLASTRRWLPTAEIQAELRGTNFVTDADLTDQDAIGQLLSDLQAARSLESAGDRYYHGIIPRVSGLPISGIAFRPSFPSSSFRSALSFDHLPGAAETVAHELGHNLGRMHAPCGDPDSPDPNFPYPGGATVMPGYDVTDRLLRSASDFSDYMGYCRPRWTSDYTYQGILDWRRNDPLAVAGDEGAAVDADALPRPGLLLWGRTGANGVELNPAFRLEAAPVLPDEDGPNRLRGLAADGRVVFDLSFAGVTVPHAADPAARHFSYFVPLAEADFAALHTIELAGPQGRASHVLEAAAGSGPAPAKASEAMQAVRQDALPGGGLRVRWDRARSPVAMLRDRRSGHIMAIGRSGDLSLSAEAVAGTEPELLFSDGVQTMRATPQWQEK
;
A
#
# COMPACT_ATOMS: atom_id res chain seq x y z
N MET A 1 14.06 28.12 -30.29
CA MET A 1 13.22 28.70 -31.37
C MET A 1 11.76 28.46 -30.98
N LYS A 2 10.98 29.54 -30.88
CA LYS A 2 9.51 29.64 -30.70
C LYS A 2 8.88 29.32 -29.32
N THR A 3 8.81 30.41 -28.55
CA THR A 3 7.76 30.88 -27.61
C THR A 3 6.32 30.77 -28.13
N ILE A 4 5.36 30.32 -27.28
CA ILE A 4 3.92 30.69 -27.23
C ILE A 4 3.41 30.34 -25.78
N ALA A 5 3.30 31.32 -24.87
CA ALA A 5 2.12 32.07 -24.40
C ALA A 5 1.21 31.36 -23.34
N GLU A 6 1.18 31.94 -22.13
CA GLU A 6 0.29 31.61 -21.00
C GLU A 6 -1.18 32.01 -21.25
N PRO A 7 -2.16 31.36 -20.57
CA PRO A 7 -3.43 31.97 -20.24
C PRO A 7 -3.61 32.16 -18.72
N GLY A 8 -4.11 33.35 -18.36
CA GLY A 8 -4.17 33.85 -16.99
C GLY A 8 -5.26 33.26 -16.09
N LEU A 9 -5.03 33.48 -14.79
CA LEU A 9 -5.93 33.19 -13.68
C LEU A 9 -7.31 33.84 -13.83
N ARG A 10 -8.38 33.04 -13.71
CA ARG A 10 -9.73 33.51 -13.42
C ARG A 10 -10.09 33.21 -11.97
N ARG A 11 -10.33 34.26 -11.18
CA ARG A 11 -10.91 34.20 -9.84
C ARG A 11 -12.43 33.99 -9.95
N PHE A 12 -12.94 32.95 -9.29
CA PHE A 12 -14.37 32.71 -9.11
C PHE A 12 -14.86 33.49 -7.88
N ALA A 13 -15.81 34.41 -8.07
CA ALA A 13 -16.55 35.07 -7.00
C ALA A 13 -18.04 34.81 -7.23
N TRP A 14 -18.70 34.16 -6.27
CA TRP A 14 -20.15 33.98 -6.27
C TRP A 14 -20.82 35.21 -5.65
N ARG A 15 -21.53 35.98 -6.49
CA ARG A 15 -22.56 36.93 -6.08
C ARG A 15 -23.92 36.26 -6.31
N ARG A 16 -24.77 36.19 -5.29
CA ARG A 16 -26.21 35.96 -5.45
C ARG A 16 -26.91 37.30 -5.33
N GLY A 17 -27.66 37.63 -6.38
CA GLY A 17 -28.38 38.88 -6.52
C GLY A 17 -29.79 38.82 -5.97
N VAL A 18 -30.36 39.99 -5.80
CA VAL A 18 -31.80 40.25 -5.93
C VAL A 18 -31.91 41.66 -6.53
N ALA A 19 -32.45 41.76 -7.74
CA ALA A 19 -32.92 43.01 -8.32
C ALA A 19 -34.38 42.78 -8.71
N SER A 20 -35.29 43.26 -7.86
CA SER A 20 -36.73 43.28 -8.18
C SER A 20 -37.04 44.57 -8.93
N LEU A 21 -37.54 44.36 -10.16
CA LEU A 21 -38.21 45.32 -11.02
C LEU A 21 -39.38 46.00 -10.28
N ALA A 22 -39.44 47.32 -10.37
CA ALA A 22 -40.62 48.12 -10.06
C ALA A 22 -41.33 48.49 -11.37
N VAL A 23 -42.60 48.10 -11.53
CA VAL A 23 -43.51 48.67 -12.55
C VAL A 23 -44.97 48.62 -12.03
N PHE A 24 -45.72 49.69 -12.33
CA PHE A 24 -47.17 49.95 -12.18
C PHE A 24 -47.65 50.28 -10.74
N THR A 25 -48.45 51.32 -10.48
CA THR A 25 -49.42 52.02 -11.33
C THR A 25 -49.68 53.45 -10.81
N LEU A 26 -49.72 54.42 -11.72
CA LEU A 26 -50.20 55.79 -11.54
C LEU A 26 -51.74 55.82 -11.66
N LEU A 27 -52.44 56.47 -10.74
CA LEU A 27 -53.79 57.11 -10.85
C LEU A 27 -54.14 57.60 -9.42
N ALA A 28 -54.59 58.81 -9.12
CA ALA A 28 -55.20 59.84 -9.94
C ALA A 28 -54.94 61.23 -9.33
N ALA A 29 -54.88 62.26 -10.17
CA ALA A 29 -55.11 63.64 -9.75
C ALA A 29 -56.05 64.29 -10.76
N CYS A 30 -57.32 64.43 -10.38
CA CYS A 30 -58.28 65.26 -11.10
C CYS A 30 -58.02 66.73 -10.76
N GLY A 31 -57.64 67.51 -11.78
CA GLY A 31 -57.76 68.96 -11.77
C GLY A 31 -59.22 69.36 -12.02
N GLY A 32 -59.73 70.28 -11.20
CA GLY A 32 -61.09 70.80 -11.30
C GLY A 32 -61.25 71.94 -12.31
N GLY A 33 -62.50 72.20 -12.71
CA GLY A 33 -62.90 73.40 -13.42
C GLY A 33 -64.41 73.64 -13.33
N GLY A 34 -64.81 74.70 -12.62
CA GLY A 34 -65.97 75.53 -12.97
C GLY A 34 -67.24 75.43 -12.13
N GLY A 35 -67.50 76.49 -11.34
CA GLY A 35 -68.81 77.19 -11.41
C GLY A 35 -69.76 77.13 -10.21
N GLY A 36 -69.61 78.10 -9.29
CA GLY A 36 -70.71 78.98 -8.84
C GLY A 36 -71.67 78.52 -7.73
N GLY A 37 -71.69 79.28 -6.61
CA GLY A 37 -72.91 79.44 -5.80
C GLY A 37 -72.71 79.66 -4.29
N GLY A 38 -72.47 80.92 -3.89
CA GLY A 38 -73.07 81.59 -2.72
C GLY A 38 -72.79 81.11 -1.28
N GLY A 39 -72.34 82.06 -0.44
CA GLY A 39 -72.70 82.11 0.99
C GLY A 39 -71.52 82.14 1.96
N GLU A 40 -71.33 83.29 2.61
CA GLU A 40 -70.38 83.65 3.67
C GLU A 40 -70.08 82.58 4.74
N ALA A 41 -68.80 82.44 5.11
CA ALA A 41 -68.38 82.15 6.49
C ALA A 41 -66.90 82.51 6.72
N ASP A 42 -66.73 83.59 7.47
CA ASP A 42 -65.72 83.91 8.48
C ASP A 42 -64.29 83.33 8.38
N SER A 43 -63.31 84.23 8.43
CA SER A 43 -61.88 83.95 8.42
C SER A 43 -61.42 83.24 9.70
N ILE A 44 -61.16 81.94 9.62
CA ILE A 44 -60.34 81.23 10.62
C ILE A 44 -58.90 81.74 10.44
N GLY A 45 -58.39 82.48 11.42
CA GLY A 45 -57.03 83.04 11.38
C GLY A 45 -55.98 81.95 11.12
N SER A 46 -55.00 82.23 10.26
CA SER A 46 -53.90 81.32 9.96
C SER A 46 -53.23 80.85 11.25
N VAL A 47 -53.10 79.54 11.45
CA VAL A 47 -52.36 78.98 12.60
C VAL A 47 -50.94 79.53 12.61
N GLN A 48 -50.56 80.24 13.67
CA GLN A 48 -49.24 80.86 13.79
C GLN A 48 -48.27 79.96 14.57
N ARG A 49 -48.73 79.26 15.62
CA ARG A 49 -47.88 78.37 16.42
C ARG A 49 -48.68 77.22 17.06
N MET A 50 -48.11 76.01 17.01
CA MET A 50 -48.56 74.83 17.77
C MET A 50 -47.52 74.53 18.86
N VAL A 51 -47.99 74.28 20.09
CA VAL A 51 -47.11 73.95 21.23
C VAL A 51 -47.62 72.72 21.98
N ALA A 52 -46.71 72.03 22.66
CA ALA A 52 -47.07 71.02 23.65
C ALA A 52 -47.81 71.68 24.84
N ASP A 53 -48.93 71.09 25.25
CA ASP A 53 -49.77 71.58 26.36
C ASP A 53 -49.73 70.65 27.57
N VAL A 54 -49.84 69.34 27.32
CA VAL A 54 -49.68 68.30 28.33
C VAL A 54 -48.54 67.39 27.89
N ALA A 55 -47.51 67.28 28.74
CA ALA A 55 -46.50 66.25 28.56
C ALA A 55 -47.17 64.88 28.81
N GLY A 56 -47.08 63.98 27.83
CA GLY A 56 -47.45 62.59 28.01
C GLY A 56 -46.38 61.82 28.77
N ASP A 57 -46.64 60.53 29.01
CA ASP A 57 -45.64 59.65 29.60
C ASP A 57 -44.37 59.61 28.72
N SER A 58 -43.20 59.70 29.35
CA SER A 58 -41.91 59.60 28.65
C SER A 58 -41.49 58.17 28.35
N THR A 59 -42.16 57.19 28.96
CA THR A 59 -41.90 55.75 28.83
C THR A 59 -43.21 54.96 28.84
N GLY A 60 -43.27 53.82 28.16
CA GLY A 60 -44.38 52.88 28.24
C GLY A 60 -43.99 51.48 27.76
N THR A 61 -44.82 50.47 27.94
CA THR A 61 -44.55 49.10 27.47
C THR A 61 -45.14 48.88 26.08
N VAL A 62 -44.40 48.20 25.20
CA VAL A 62 -44.89 47.85 23.85
C VAL A 62 -46.26 47.16 23.90
N GLY A 63 -47.15 47.49 22.98
CA GLY A 63 -48.50 46.91 22.88
C GLY A 63 -49.52 47.44 23.89
N GLU A 64 -49.10 48.21 24.90
CA GLU A 64 -49.99 48.76 25.94
C GLU A 64 -50.36 50.24 25.68
N PRO A 65 -51.53 50.71 26.17
CA PRO A 65 -51.88 52.13 26.16
C PRO A 65 -51.03 52.94 27.16
N LEU A 66 -50.67 54.16 26.79
CA LEU A 66 -50.07 55.12 27.73
C LEU A 66 -51.07 55.56 28.79
N GLY A 67 -50.59 55.73 30.02
CA GLY A 67 -51.41 56.25 31.14
C GLY A 67 -51.74 57.72 30.95
N VAL A 68 -50.80 58.52 30.43
CA VAL A 68 -51.00 59.92 30.07
C VAL A 68 -50.63 60.15 28.61
N VAL A 69 -51.64 60.33 27.76
CA VAL A 69 -51.47 60.71 26.36
C VAL A 69 -51.06 62.19 26.23
N PRO A 70 -50.08 62.61 25.44
CA PRO A 70 -49.74 64.02 25.29
C PRO A 70 -50.82 64.83 24.56
N GLY A 71 -50.90 66.14 24.85
CA GLY A 71 -51.85 67.07 24.23
C GLY A 71 -51.16 68.31 23.66
N ILE A 72 -51.79 68.94 22.66
CA ILE A 72 -51.30 70.17 22.04
C ILE A 72 -52.19 71.36 22.39
N ARG A 73 -51.66 72.57 22.19
CA ARG A 73 -52.42 73.81 22.13
C ARG A 73 -52.04 74.61 20.87
N VAL A 74 -53.04 75.02 20.11
CA VAL A 74 -52.90 75.87 18.92
C VAL A 74 -53.17 77.32 19.32
N VAL A 75 -52.24 78.22 19.02
CA VAL A 75 -52.33 79.63 19.42
C VAL A 75 -52.08 80.58 18.25
N ASP A 76 -52.64 81.79 18.36
CA ASP A 76 -52.41 82.90 17.44
C ASP A 76 -51.12 83.68 17.77
N GLY A 77 -50.83 84.74 17.01
CA GLY A 77 -49.65 85.59 17.19
C GLY A 77 -49.61 86.36 18.53
N SER A 78 -50.73 86.45 19.25
CA SER A 78 -50.84 87.04 20.59
C SER A 78 -50.70 86.02 21.72
N GLY A 79 -50.69 84.72 21.40
CA GLY A 79 -50.67 83.63 22.37
C GLY A 79 -52.05 83.18 22.85
N ALA A 80 -53.14 83.72 22.29
CA ALA A 80 -54.50 83.27 22.57
C ALA A 80 -54.81 81.97 21.83
N GLY A 81 -55.64 81.11 22.43
CA GLY A 81 -56.01 79.81 21.85
C GLY A 81 -56.92 79.96 20.64
N ILE A 82 -56.67 79.17 19.59
CA ILE A 82 -57.53 79.14 18.39
C ILE A 82 -58.45 77.93 18.47
N GLY A 83 -59.75 78.17 18.67
CA GLY A 83 -60.80 77.14 18.63
C GLY A 83 -61.25 76.79 17.22
N GLY A 84 -61.78 75.57 17.04
CA GLY A 84 -62.30 75.10 15.75
C GLY A 84 -61.26 74.54 14.77
N VAL A 85 -60.00 74.41 15.19
CA VAL A 85 -58.92 73.85 14.36
C VAL A 85 -58.92 72.33 14.44
N THR A 86 -59.06 71.65 13.30
CA THR A 86 -58.90 70.19 13.23
C THR A 86 -57.43 69.82 13.38
N VAL A 87 -57.14 68.89 14.29
CA VAL A 87 -55.81 68.34 14.54
C VAL A 87 -55.83 66.85 14.27
N SER A 88 -54.95 66.39 13.39
CA SER A 88 -54.78 64.97 13.04
C SER A 88 -53.61 64.39 13.80
N PHE A 89 -53.80 63.19 14.34
CA PHE A 89 -52.83 62.42 15.10
C PHE A 89 -52.44 61.15 14.35
N ARG A 90 -51.14 60.87 14.27
CA ARG A 90 -50.61 59.60 13.77
C ARG A 90 -49.44 59.14 14.63
N VAL A 91 -49.16 57.85 14.60
CA VAL A 91 -48.09 57.22 15.38
C VAL A 91 -47.08 56.56 14.45
N GLU A 92 -45.79 56.69 14.76
CA GLU A 92 -44.67 56.16 13.99
C GLU A 92 -43.66 55.52 14.96
N PRO A 93 -43.03 54.36 14.66
CA PRO A 93 -43.21 53.52 13.47
C PRO A 93 -44.44 52.58 13.52
N GLY A 94 -45.22 52.57 14.61
CA GLY A 94 -46.41 51.72 14.73
C GLY A 94 -47.27 52.05 15.95
N GLY A 95 -48.29 51.23 16.23
CA GLY A 95 -49.26 51.44 17.29
C GLY A 95 -50.61 52.00 16.79
N SER A 96 -51.43 52.52 17.71
CA SER A 96 -52.70 53.16 17.36
C SER A 96 -52.98 54.38 18.24
N VAL A 97 -53.74 55.34 17.70
CA VAL A 97 -54.21 56.52 18.44
C VAL A 97 -55.69 56.70 18.19
N SER A 98 -56.45 57.02 19.24
CA SER A 98 -57.91 57.19 19.17
C SER A 98 -58.37 58.38 20.02
N PRO A 99 -59.24 59.27 19.51
CA PRO A 99 -59.55 59.41 18.08
C PRO A 99 -58.30 59.90 17.30
N ALA A 100 -58.20 59.54 16.02
CA ALA A 100 -57.11 59.99 15.15
C ALA A 100 -57.23 61.46 14.73
N THR A 101 -58.36 62.11 15.03
CA THR A 101 -58.55 63.55 14.85
C THR A 101 -59.29 64.14 16.05
N ALA A 102 -59.01 65.39 16.40
CA ALA A 102 -59.77 66.17 17.37
C ALA A 102 -59.85 67.63 16.93
N VAL A 103 -60.92 68.33 17.33
CA VAL A 103 -61.10 69.76 17.04
C VAL A 103 -60.75 70.56 18.30
N THR A 104 -59.97 71.64 18.15
CA THR A 104 -59.59 72.47 19.30
C THR A 104 -60.79 73.16 19.95
N GLY A 105 -60.83 73.15 21.28
CA GLY A 105 -61.78 73.94 22.07
C GLY A 105 -61.49 75.44 22.01
N ALA A 106 -62.34 76.27 22.62
CA ALA A 106 -62.16 77.73 22.64
C ALA A 106 -60.82 78.20 23.27
N ASP A 107 -60.18 77.35 24.07
CA ASP A 107 -58.85 77.58 24.67
C ASP A 107 -57.67 77.10 23.80
N GLY A 108 -57.96 76.54 22.62
CA GLY A 108 -57.00 76.09 21.61
C GLY A 108 -56.48 74.67 21.81
N ARG A 109 -57.02 73.87 22.74
CA ARG A 109 -56.47 72.55 23.09
C ARG A 109 -57.11 71.40 22.30
N ALA A 110 -56.28 70.44 21.88
CA ALA A 110 -56.73 69.17 21.33
C ALA A 110 -55.84 68.02 21.80
N ARG A 111 -56.44 66.85 22.08
CA ARG A 111 -55.75 65.68 22.64
C ARG A 111 -56.48 64.38 22.23
N PRO A 112 -55.76 63.31 21.84
CA PRO A 112 -56.37 62.00 21.70
C PRO A 112 -56.69 61.39 23.07
N SER A 113 -57.74 60.57 23.17
CA SER A 113 -58.13 59.94 24.43
C SER A 113 -57.28 58.69 24.74
N ALA A 114 -56.70 58.05 23.74
CA ALA A 114 -55.82 56.89 23.90
C ALA A 114 -54.70 56.89 22.86
N TRP A 115 -53.50 56.48 23.29
CA TRP A 115 -52.38 56.13 22.43
C TRP A 115 -51.82 54.79 22.92
N THR A 116 -51.94 53.74 22.10
CA THR A 116 -51.36 52.42 22.31
C THR A 116 -50.05 52.29 21.54
N LEU A 117 -48.98 51.90 22.25
CA LEU A 117 -47.67 51.72 21.65
C LEU A 117 -47.65 50.52 20.69
N GLY A 118 -46.90 50.62 19.60
CA GLY A 118 -46.64 49.51 18.69
C GLY A 118 -45.78 48.41 19.33
N GLY A 119 -45.69 47.25 18.68
CA GLY A 119 -44.97 46.08 19.19
C GLY A 119 -43.45 46.16 19.18
N ALA A 120 -42.84 47.24 18.67
CA ALA A 120 -41.38 47.41 18.61
C ALA A 120 -40.88 48.25 19.78
N ALA A 121 -39.92 47.72 20.54
CA ALA A 121 -39.24 48.47 21.59
C ALA A 121 -38.33 49.55 20.98
N GLY A 122 -38.11 50.65 21.72
CA GLY A 122 -37.39 51.84 21.26
C GLY A 122 -38.27 53.07 21.18
N THR A 123 -37.76 54.13 20.56
CA THR A 123 -38.48 55.41 20.48
C THR A 123 -39.68 55.31 19.53
N GLN A 124 -40.86 55.59 20.05
CA GLN A 124 -42.07 55.78 19.25
C GLN A 124 -42.54 57.23 19.34
N VAL A 125 -43.20 57.72 18.31
CA VAL A 125 -43.55 59.14 18.17
C VAL A 125 -45.02 59.30 17.83
N LEU A 126 -45.72 60.11 18.61
CA LEU A 126 -47.01 60.68 18.24
C LEU A 126 -46.77 62.00 17.53
N VAL A 127 -47.31 62.12 16.31
CA VAL A 127 -47.24 63.34 15.51
C VAL A 127 -48.63 63.97 15.42
N ALA A 128 -48.74 65.20 15.89
CA ALA A 128 -49.94 66.03 15.78
C ALA A 128 -49.74 67.11 14.71
N THR A 129 -50.70 67.25 13.79
CA THR A 129 -50.67 68.23 12.71
C THR A 129 -51.99 69.00 12.67
N ALA A 130 -51.94 70.34 12.69
CA ALA A 130 -53.14 71.19 12.61
C ALA A 130 -53.45 71.61 11.17
N THR A 131 -54.75 71.66 10.84
CA THR A 131 -55.23 72.29 9.61
C THR A 131 -54.84 73.77 9.61
N GLY A 132 -54.17 74.23 8.55
CA GLY A 132 -53.64 75.60 8.46
C GLY A 132 -52.15 75.76 8.83
N GLY A 133 -51.50 74.69 9.31
CA GLY A 133 -50.05 74.64 9.53
C GLY A 133 -49.66 74.39 11.00
N GLY A 134 -48.44 73.89 11.20
CA GLY A 134 -47.91 73.51 12.53
C GLY A 134 -47.90 72.01 12.78
N GLU A 135 -46.79 71.51 13.31
CA GLU A 135 -46.59 70.11 13.68
C GLU A 135 -45.91 70.04 15.05
N GLN A 136 -46.40 69.17 15.92
CA GLN A 136 -45.78 68.85 17.20
C GLN A 136 -45.55 67.35 17.29
N ARG A 137 -44.33 66.98 17.71
CA ARG A 137 -43.94 65.59 17.97
C ARG A 137 -43.81 65.33 19.46
N PHE A 138 -44.26 64.17 19.89
CA PHE A 138 -44.07 63.65 21.23
C PHE A 138 -43.40 62.29 21.14
N SER A 139 -42.22 62.15 21.75
CA SER A 139 -41.47 60.90 21.77
C SER A 139 -41.69 60.18 23.09
N VAL A 140 -41.89 58.87 23.01
CA VAL A 140 -41.98 57.97 24.14
C VAL A 140 -40.99 56.83 23.94
N ALA A 141 -40.26 56.46 24.99
CA ALA A 141 -39.41 55.27 24.95
C ALA A 141 -40.26 54.03 25.27
N ALA A 142 -40.58 53.23 24.24
CA ALA A 142 -41.28 51.97 24.38
C ALA A 142 -40.31 50.90 24.91
N MET A 143 -40.55 50.43 26.14
CA MET A 143 -39.81 49.34 26.76
C MET A 143 -40.37 47.99 26.28
N PRO A 144 -39.54 46.94 26.18
CA PRO A 144 -40.01 45.58 25.93
C PRO A 144 -41.09 45.13 26.92
N GLY A 145 -41.95 44.20 26.47
CA GLY A 145 -42.92 43.53 27.32
C GLY A 145 -42.28 42.54 28.30
N PRO A 146 -43.08 41.84 29.13
CA PRO A 146 -42.56 40.83 30.04
C PRO A 146 -41.87 39.68 29.27
N PRO A 147 -40.86 39.02 29.87
CA PRO A 147 -40.21 37.85 29.29
C PRO A 147 -41.21 36.76 28.90
N ASN A 148 -41.08 36.27 27.66
CA ASN A 148 -42.00 35.29 27.07
C ASN A 148 -41.27 34.06 26.51
N ARG A 149 -40.02 34.19 26.05
CA ARG A 149 -39.23 33.05 25.60
C ARG A 149 -37.73 33.27 25.77
N LEU A 150 -37.03 32.15 25.94
CA LEU A 150 -35.58 32.06 25.86
C LEU A 150 -35.18 31.55 24.47
N GLU A 151 -34.09 32.06 23.93
CA GLU A 151 -33.52 31.64 22.65
C GLU A 151 -32.00 31.44 22.79
N ALA A 152 -31.48 30.28 22.37
CA ALA A 152 -30.03 30.04 22.40
C ALA A 152 -29.31 30.94 21.40
N VAL A 153 -28.23 31.58 21.84
CA VAL A 153 -27.35 32.42 21.00
C VAL A 153 -26.05 31.68 20.66
N SER A 154 -25.56 30.84 21.57
CA SER A 154 -24.42 29.94 21.33
C SER A 154 -24.89 28.54 20.91
N SER A 155 -23.95 27.69 20.45
CA SER A 155 -24.26 26.29 20.11
C SER A 155 -24.86 25.53 21.29
N LEU A 156 -25.93 24.77 21.05
CA LEU A 156 -26.56 23.90 22.05
C LEU A 156 -25.75 22.63 22.32
N ALA A 157 -24.88 22.22 21.40
CA ALA A 157 -24.01 21.06 21.54
C ALA A 157 -22.59 21.41 21.11
N GLN A 158 -21.60 20.99 21.89
CA GLN A 158 -20.19 21.16 21.57
C GLN A 158 -19.35 20.03 22.16
N SER A 159 -18.03 20.10 22.01
CA SER A 159 -17.09 19.21 22.68
C SER A 159 -15.89 20.00 23.17
N GLY A 160 -15.18 19.44 24.14
CA GLY A 160 -13.96 20.00 24.68
C GLY A 160 -13.12 18.89 25.31
N GLU A 161 -11.88 19.20 25.66
CA GLU A 161 -11.06 18.28 26.45
C GLU A 161 -11.61 18.17 27.88
N GLN A 162 -11.54 16.98 28.48
CA GLN A 162 -11.86 16.79 29.89
C GLN A 162 -11.11 17.79 30.77
N GLY A 163 -11.78 18.39 31.75
CA GLY A 163 -11.23 19.43 32.62
C GLY A 163 -10.96 20.78 31.92
N GLY A 164 -11.18 20.87 30.60
CA GLY A 164 -10.98 22.08 29.79
C GLY A 164 -12.23 22.93 29.65
N ALA A 165 -12.05 24.21 29.28
CA ALA A 165 -13.16 25.09 28.96
C ALA A 165 -13.73 24.77 27.56
N VAL A 166 -15.04 24.87 27.41
CA VAL A 166 -15.68 24.82 26.09
C VAL A 166 -15.30 26.04 25.25
N ALA A 167 -15.26 25.88 23.93
CA ALA A 167 -14.84 26.94 23.01
C ALA A 167 -15.82 28.14 22.99
N GLN A 168 -17.12 27.88 23.13
CA GLN A 168 -18.15 28.93 23.20
C GLN A 168 -18.95 28.78 24.49
N PRO A 169 -18.78 29.69 25.47
CA PRO A 169 -19.60 29.70 26.66
C PRO A 169 -21.10 29.79 26.32
N PRO A 170 -21.99 29.09 27.05
CA PRO A 170 -23.43 29.17 26.87
C PRO A 170 -23.98 30.60 26.93
N ALA A 171 -24.77 30.97 25.92
CA ALA A 171 -25.40 32.27 25.79
C ALA A 171 -26.88 32.13 25.40
N VAL A 172 -27.76 32.86 26.08
CA VAL A 172 -29.21 32.84 25.87
C VAL A 172 -29.74 34.27 25.77
N ARG A 173 -30.64 34.50 24.83
CA ARG A 173 -31.40 35.74 24.67
C ARG A 173 -32.77 35.63 25.33
N VAL A 174 -33.15 36.64 26.09
CA VAL A 174 -34.50 36.79 26.66
C VAL A 174 -35.32 37.73 25.77
N LEU A 175 -36.49 37.26 25.35
CA LEU A 175 -37.37 37.97 24.42
C LEU A 175 -38.78 38.12 25.01
N ASP A 176 -39.43 39.24 24.71
CA ASP A 176 -40.86 39.43 24.98
C ASP A 176 -41.75 38.71 23.93
N ALA A 177 -43.07 38.84 24.08
CA ALA A 177 -44.04 38.22 23.17
C ALA A 177 -43.95 38.75 21.72
N PHE A 178 -43.48 40.00 21.53
CA PHE A 178 -43.30 40.63 20.23
C PHE A 178 -41.91 40.36 19.61
N GLY A 179 -41.03 39.68 20.34
CA GLY A 179 -39.66 39.38 19.89
C GLY A 179 -38.65 40.50 20.16
N ASN A 180 -38.97 41.44 21.05
CA ASN A 180 -38.00 42.45 21.48
C ASN A 180 -37.04 41.87 22.52
N PRO A 181 -35.72 42.16 22.43
CA PRO A 181 -34.77 41.79 23.46
C PRO A 181 -34.99 42.56 24.76
N ILE A 182 -34.92 41.85 25.89
CA ILE A 182 -35.15 42.44 27.22
C ILE A 182 -33.81 42.58 27.96
N PRO A 183 -33.31 43.81 28.17
CA PRO A 183 -32.06 44.06 28.91
C PRO A 183 -32.27 44.06 30.43
N GLY A 184 -31.22 43.72 31.19
CA GLY A 184 -31.21 43.76 32.65
C GLY A 184 -31.86 42.58 33.36
N GLU A 185 -32.33 41.57 32.62
CA GLU A 185 -32.91 40.34 33.18
C GLU A 185 -31.83 39.43 33.77
N THR A 186 -32.15 38.77 34.89
CA THR A 186 -31.22 37.84 35.56
C THR A 186 -31.51 36.40 35.16
N LEU A 187 -30.54 35.75 34.51
CA LEU A 187 -30.63 34.37 34.07
C LEU A 187 -29.69 33.47 34.88
N SER A 188 -30.21 32.39 35.46
CA SER A 188 -29.40 31.43 36.21
C SER A 188 -28.93 30.31 35.28
N PHE A 189 -27.70 29.85 35.46
CA PHE A 189 -27.16 28.69 34.76
C PHE A 189 -26.79 27.65 35.80
N VAL A 190 -27.12 26.38 35.56
CA VAL A 190 -26.92 25.29 36.50
C VAL A 190 -26.24 24.13 35.78
N VAL A 191 -25.15 23.61 36.36
CA VAL A 191 -24.53 22.35 35.91
C VAL A 191 -25.43 21.20 36.38
N GLU A 192 -25.94 20.43 35.43
CA GLU A 192 -26.86 19.31 35.69
C GLU A 192 -26.14 17.95 35.63
N GLN A 193 -25.13 17.82 34.75
CA GLN A 193 -24.38 16.58 34.56
C GLN A 193 -22.92 16.88 34.23
N GLY A 194 -22.04 15.92 34.52
CA GLY A 194 -20.64 15.91 34.09
C GLY A 194 -19.64 16.43 35.13
N GLY A 195 -20.09 17.06 36.21
CA GLY A 195 -19.21 17.47 37.32
C GLY A 195 -18.26 18.64 37.01
N GLY A 196 -18.44 19.30 35.86
CA GLY A 196 -17.72 20.52 35.49
C GLY A 196 -18.12 21.76 36.31
N SER A 197 -17.53 22.91 35.98
CA SER A 197 -17.77 24.19 36.67
C SER A 197 -18.15 25.31 35.71
N ILE A 198 -18.93 26.27 36.18
CA ILE A 198 -19.33 27.47 35.42
C ILE A 198 -18.91 28.74 36.17
N SER A 199 -18.64 29.82 35.45
CA SER A 199 -18.39 31.15 36.02
C SER A 199 -19.24 32.22 35.34
N GLY A 200 -19.57 33.28 36.08
CA GLY A 200 -20.45 34.34 35.62
C GLY A 200 -21.95 34.00 35.70
N SER A 201 -22.34 33.08 36.58
CA SER A 201 -23.74 32.80 36.90
C SER A 201 -24.11 33.31 38.30
N PRO A 202 -25.29 33.94 38.51
CA PRO A 202 -26.26 34.31 37.48
C PRO A 202 -25.72 35.41 36.53
N ALA A 203 -26.20 35.42 35.29
CA ALA A 203 -25.79 36.37 34.25
C ALA A 203 -26.90 37.38 33.95
N LEU A 204 -26.54 38.65 33.74
CA LEU A 204 -27.48 39.70 33.34
C LEU A 204 -27.57 39.80 31.81
N THR A 205 -28.78 40.05 31.30
CA THR A 205 -28.95 40.31 29.86
C THR A 205 -28.40 41.69 29.49
N SER A 206 -27.61 41.73 28.41
CA SER A 206 -27.08 42.96 27.82
C SER A 206 -28.17 43.80 27.14
N ALA A 207 -27.82 44.95 26.58
CA ALA A 207 -28.72 45.77 25.75
C ALA A 207 -29.37 45.00 24.59
N ALA A 208 -28.73 43.92 24.11
CA ALA A 208 -29.26 43.03 23.08
C ALA A 208 -30.09 41.85 23.65
N GLY A 209 -30.43 41.88 24.93
CA GLY A 209 -31.18 40.86 25.63
C GLY A 209 -30.43 39.56 25.89
N VAL A 210 -29.09 39.53 25.69
CA VAL A 210 -28.29 38.30 25.79
C VAL A 210 -27.57 38.22 27.13
N ALA A 211 -27.80 37.12 27.86
CA ALA A 211 -27.03 36.69 29.03
C ALA A 211 -26.05 35.58 28.61
N THR A 212 -24.77 35.71 28.97
CA THR A 212 -23.70 34.78 28.56
C THR A 212 -22.85 34.39 29.76
N LEU A 213 -22.55 33.10 29.91
CA LEU A 213 -21.57 32.64 30.89
C LEU A 213 -20.18 33.18 30.56
N GLN A 214 -19.36 33.43 31.58
CA GLN A 214 -17.97 33.81 31.37
C GLN A 214 -17.13 32.61 30.92
N ALA A 215 -17.34 31.45 31.55
CA ALA A 215 -16.74 30.18 31.14
C ALA A 215 -17.58 29.00 31.58
N TRP A 216 -17.49 27.90 30.83
CA TRP A 216 -17.94 26.58 31.22
C TRP A 216 -16.79 25.58 31.03
N THR A 217 -16.32 25.02 32.14
CA THR A 217 -15.28 24.00 32.19
C THR A 217 -15.92 22.62 32.35
N LEU A 218 -15.51 21.66 31.53
CA LEU A 218 -16.02 20.29 31.54
C LEU A 218 -15.47 19.49 32.73
N GLY A 219 -16.16 18.40 33.08
CA GLY A 219 -15.71 17.44 34.08
C GLY A 219 -14.35 16.81 33.75
N SER A 220 -13.70 16.25 34.78
CA SER A 220 -12.40 15.56 34.64
C SER A 220 -12.50 14.20 33.95
N ASP A 221 -13.69 13.61 33.89
CA ASP A 221 -13.95 12.34 33.23
C ASP A 221 -14.55 12.57 31.83
N PRO A 222 -14.20 11.74 30.82
CA PRO A 222 -14.84 11.77 29.51
C PRO A 222 -16.34 11.52 29.60
N GLY A 223 -17.10 12.13 28.70
CA GLY A 223 -18.54 11.92 28.56
C GLY A 223 -19.38 13.19 28.60
N SER A 224 -20.69 12.99 28.73
CA SER A 224 -21.68 14.06 28.59
C SER A 224 -21.68 15.03 29.77
N ASN A 225 -21.63 16.31 29.46
CA ASN A 225 -21.78 17.43 30.38
C ASN A 225 -23.02 18.25 29.98
N VAL A 226 -23.79 18.70 30.96
CA VAL A 226 -25.05 19.43 30.72
C VAL A 226 -25.09 20.69 31.58
N VAL A 227 -25.36 21.84 30.95
CA VAL A 227 -25.66 23.12 31.61
C VAL A 227 -27.03 23.61 31.18
N ARG A 228 -27.86 23.96 32.15
CA ARG A 228 -29.23 24.43 31.95
C ARG A 228 -29.31 25.92 32.24
N ALA A 229 -29.82 26.71 31.30
CA ALA A 229 -30.17 28.11 31.51
C ALA A 229 -31.64 28.21 31.93
N VAL A 230 -31.86 28.77 33.11
CA VAL A 230 -33.15 28.83 33.80
C VAL A 230 -33.61 30.29 33.95
N TYR A 231 -34.83 30.54 33.51
CA TYR A 231 -35.57 31.76 33.81
C TYR A 231 -36.90 31.39 34.48
N PRO A 232 -37.28 32.00 35.62
CA PRO A 232 -38.52 31.65 36.30
C PRO A 232 -39.76 31.73 35.39
N GLY A 233 -40.49 30.63 35.28
CA GLY A 233 -41.76 30.57 34.52
C GLY A 233 -41.61 30.37 33.01
N LEU A 234 -40.40 30.23 32.47
CA LEU A 234 -40.16 29.89 31.07
C LEU A 234 -39.50 28.51 30.92
N PRO A 235 -39.68 27.81 29.79
CA PRO A 235 -38.93 26.58 29.51
C PRO A 235 -37.42 26.83 29.44
N ASP A 236 -36.64 25.93 30.04
CA ASP A 236 -35.19 26.05 30.09
C ASP A 236 -34.52 25.84 28.72
N VAL A 237 -33.34 26.43 28.55
CA VAL A 237 -32.43 26.13 27.42
C VAL A 237 -31.32 25.21 27.91
N VAL A 238 -31.16 24.05 27.28
CA VAL A 238 -30.20 23.03 27.68
C VAL A 238 -29.00 23.03 26.73
N PHE A 239 -27.81 23.24 27.27
CA PHE A 239 -26.54 23.13 26.57
C PHE A 239 -25.86 21.82 26.95
N THR A 240 -25.38 21.09 25.95
CA THR A 240 -24.60 19.88 26.12
C THR A 240 -23.18 20.06 25.61
N ALA A 241 -22.23 19.37 26.26
CA ALA A 241 -20.87 19.29 25.79
C ALA A 241 -20.30 17.90 26.05
N GLU A 242 -19.62 17.33 25.07
CA GLU A 242 -18.89 16.07 25.25
C GLU A 242 -17.46 16.36 25.73
N ALA A 243 -17.12 15.88 26.93
CA ALA A 243 -15.75 15.85 27.42
C ALA A 243 -15.02 14.70 26.75
N LEU A 244 -14.00 15.03 25.97
CA LEU A 244 -13.18 14.07 25.25
C LEU A 244 -11.91 13.77 26.08
N GLU A 245 -11.49 12.51 26.11
CA GLU A 245 -10.18 12.10 26.66
C GLU A 245 -9.04 12.92 26.06
N ALA A 246 -8.03 13.29 26.85
CA ALA A 246 -6.86 14.01 26.33
C ALA A 246 -6.24 13.28 25.12
N LEU A 247 -5.82 14.03 24.11
CA LEU A 247 -5.28 13.45 22.88
C LEU A 247 -3.96 12.73 23.18
N ALA A 248 -3.88 11.45 22.89
CA ALA A 248 -2.65 10.67 22.92
C ALA A 248 -2.25 10.30 21.49
N LEU A 249 -0.98 10.48 21.16
CA LEU A 249 -0.38 10.03 19.90
C LEU A 249 0.74 9.02 20.20
N SER A 250 0.84 7.97 19.40
CA SER A 250 1.91 6.97 19.48
C SER A 250 2.50 6.67 18.12
N ILE A 251 3.80 6.34 18.08
CA ILE A 251 4.41 5.61 16.98
C ILE A 251 4.08 4.13 17.19
N GLU A 252 3.18 3.61 16.37
CA GLU A 252 2.75 2.21 16.44
C GLU A 252 3.82 1.28 15.84
N SER A 253 4.42 1.71 14.72
CA SER A 253 5.48 0.96 14.07
C SER A 253 6.36 1.86 13.20
N VAL A 254 7.60 1.42 13.01
CA VAL A 254 8.55 1.96 12.04
C VAL A 254 9.04 0.78 11.21
N GLN A 255 8.78 0.81 9.91
CA GLN A 255 9.10 -0.29 8.99
C GLN A 255 9.96 0.21 7.83
N ILE A 256 10.83 -0.65 7.32
CA ILE A 256 11.54 -0.41 6.06
C ILE A 256 11.22 -1.56 5.11
N ASN A 257 10.53 -1.26 4.01
CA ASN A 257 10.09 -2.27 3.06
C ASN A 257 11.00 -2.28 1.82
N GLN A 258 11.54 -3.45 1.46
CA GLN A 258 12.28 -3.69 0.20
C GLN A 258 11.60 -4.75 -0.70
N GLY A 259 10.42 -5.20 -0.28
CA GLY A 259 9.60 -6.22 -0.90
C GLY A 259 8.38 -6.47 -0.02
N THR A 260 8.62 -6.79 1.25
CA THR A 260 7.60 -6.99 2.29
C THR A 260 8.21 -6.70 3.67
N GLN A 261 7.39 -6.77 4.73
CA GLN A 261 7.79 -6.80 6.14
C GLN A 261 6.85 -7.73 6.90
N SER A 262 7.28 -8.22 8.06
CA SER A 262 6.39 -8.86 9.04
C SER A 262 5.60 -7.80 9.83
N PRO A 263 4.54 -8.17 10.56
CA PRO A 263 3.85 -7.26 11.48
C PRO A 263 4.77 -6.62 12.53
N SER A 264 5.80 -7.36 12.98
CA SER A 264 6.82 -6.87 13.92
C SER A 264 7.87 -5.95 13.28
N GLY A 265 7.96 -5.90 11.95
CA GLY A 265 8.96 -5.10 11.27
C GLY A 265 10.38 -5.68 11.38
N ASP A 266 10.51 -7.01 11.51
CA ASP A 266 11.76 -7.71 11.78
C ASP A 266 12.33 -8.50 10.59
N VAL A 267 11.76 -8.38 9.39
CA VAL A 267 12.37 -8.96 8.19
C VAL A 267 13.64 -8.18 7.86
N ASP A 268 14.76 -8.88 7.83
CA ASP A 268 16.08 -8.31 7.60
C ASP A 268 16.14 -7.57 6.25
N LEU A 269 16.88 -6.46 6.18
CA LEU A 269 17.11 -5.73 4.94
C LEU A 269 18.27 -6.31 4.14
N VAL A 270 18.21 -6.22 2.81
CA VAL A 270 19.30 -6.55 1.89
C VAL A 270 20.13 -5.29 1.62
N ALA A 271 21.43 -5.34 1.92
CA ALA A 271 22.36 -4.25 1.66
C ALA A 271 22.39 -3.89 0.17
N GLY A 272 22.45 -2.59 -0.17
CA GLY A 272 22.51 -2.15 -1.56
C GLY A 272 21.16 -2.16 -2.30
N ARG A 273 20.09 -2.71 -1.70
CA ARG A 273 18.74 -2.66 -2.28
C ARG A 273 18.00 -1.42 -1.76
N PRO A 274 17.38 -0.57 -2.61
CA PRO A 274 16.56 0.55 -2.15
C PRO A 274 15.35 0.09 -1.34
N GLY A 275 14.80 0.96 -0.49
CA GLY A 275 13.64 0.66 0.34
C GLY A 275 12.76 1.88 0.64
N LEU A 276 11.65 1.64 1.32
CA LEU A 276 10.75 2.68 1.81
C LEU A 276 10.68 2.61 3.34
N LEU A 277 11.20 3.63 4.02
CA LEU A 277 10.93 3.84 5.45
C LEU A 277 9.50 4.36 5.61
N ARG A 278 8.76 3.78 6.55
CA ARG A 278 7.38 4.12 6.87
C ARG A 278 7.21 4.24 8.37
N VAL A 279 6.69 5.39 8.81
CA VAL A 279 6.35 5.65 10.20
C VAL A 279 4.84 5.71 10.34
N MET A 280 4.30 4.88 11.22
CA MET A 280 2.86 4.75 11.47
C MET A 280 2.53 5.43 12.80
N LEU A 281 1.78 6.53 12.72
CA LEU A 281 1.24 7.19 13.90
C LEU A 281 -0.20 6.75 14.16
N LYS A 282 -0.55 6.61 15.43
CA LYS A 282 -1.89 6.29 15.90
C LYS A 282 -2.35 7.30 16.95
N ALA A 283 -3.63 7.64 16.91
CA ALA A 283 -4.30 8.47 17.91
C ALA A 283 -5.32 7.66 18.71
N ASN A 284 -5.55 8.03 19.97
CA ASN A 284 -6.63 7.42 20.77
C ASN A 284 -8.04 7.86 20.33
N ARG A 285 -8.16 9.01 19.64
CA ARG A 285 -9.44 9.59 19.20
C ARG A 285 -9.31 10.35 17.89
N SER A 286 -10.44 10.63 17.25
CA SER A 286 -10.49 11.53 16.08
C SER A 286 -9.93 12.91 16.43
N ASN A 287 -9.14 13.48 15.53
CA ASN A 287 -8.39 14.71 15.76
C ASN A 287 -8.08 15.41 14.44
N THR A 288 -7.56 16.63 14.53
CA THR A 288 -7.05 17.42 13.41
C THR A 288 -5.55 17.71 13.53
N ALA A 289 -4.84 16.93 14.36
CA ALA A 289 -3.42 17.12 14.58
C ALA A 289 -2.61 16.76 13.33
N ARG A 290 -1.63 17.59 13.00
CA ARG A 290 -0.77 17.41 11.82
C ARG A 290 0.71 17.39 12.23
N PRO A 291 1.16 16.40 13.03
CA PRO A 291 2.54 16.34 13.49
C PRO A 291 3.50 16.09 12.33
N GLU A 292 4.59 16.85 12.27
CA GLU A 292 5.74 16.48 11.46
C GLU A 292 6.48 15.32 12.13
N VAL A 293 7.19 14.50 11.34
CA VAL A 293 8.02 13.42 11.86
C VAL A 293 9.46 13.67 11.50
N ARG A 294 10.34 13.75 12.50
CA ARG A 294 11.79 13.79 12.30
C ARG A 294 12.35 12.39 12.27
N VAL A 295 13.10 12.07 11.22
CA VAL A 295 13.88 10.85 11.09
C VAL A 295 15.36 11.20 11.11
N ARG A 296 16.16 10.46 11.87
CA ARG A 296 17.63 10.45 11.74
C ARG A 296 18.10 9.07 11.40
N LEU A 297 18.91 8.99 10.36
CA LEU A 297 19.61 7.78 9.96
C LEU A 297 21.06 7.87 10.44
N PHE A 298 21.57 6.78 10.97
CA PHE A 298 22.94 6.66 11.45
C PHE A 298 23.64 5.48 10.78
N GLN A 299 24.95 5.61 10.59
CA GLN A 299 25.85 4.57 10.10
C GLN A 299 26.97 4.40 11.12
N ASP A 300 27.10 3.20 11.71
CA ASP A 300 28.12 2.89 12.73
C ASP A 300 28.12 3.88 13.92
N GLY A 301 26.91 4.34 14.29
CA GLY A 301 26.69 5.32 15.36
C GLY A 301 26.90 6.79 14.96
N ALA A 302 27.43 7.08 13.77
CA ALA A 302 27.56 8.43 13.25
C ALA A 302 26.28 8.85 12.50
N PRO A 303 25.77 10.08 12.68
CA PRO A 303 24.60 10.55 11.93
C PRO A 303 24.94 10.67 10.44
N LEU A 304 24.16 9.98 9.60
CA LEU A 304 24.25 10.09 8.15
C LEU A 304 23.47 11.30 7.65
N TRP A 305 22.21 11.45 8.09
CA TRP A 305 21.37 12.62 7.81
C TRP A 305 20.22 12.76 8.80
N THR A 306 19.53 13.91 8.73
CA THR A 306 18.27 14.20 9.45
C THR A 306 17.25 14.75 8.45
N GLU A 307 16.05 14.16 8.42
CA GLU A 307 14.94 14.59 7.54
C GLU A 307 13.66 14.86 8.34
N ILE A 308 12.85 15.80 7.85
CA ILE A 308 11.53 16.13 8.41
C ILE A 308 10.46 15.75 7.38
N ILE A 309 9.57 14.84 7.77
CA ILE A 309 8.46 14.38 6.95
C ILE A 309 7.20 15.16 7.37
N PRO A 310 6.58 15.94 6.47
CA PRO A 310 5.34 16.66 6.79
C PRO A 310 4.16 15.71 6.95
N ALA A 311 3.15 16.12 7.72
CA ALA A 311 1.92 15.36 7.89
C ALA A 311 1.17 15.15 6.55
N PRO A 312 0.98 13.90 6.09
CA PRO A 312 0.31 13.61 4.83
C PRO A 312 -1.23 13.76 4.94
N LEU A 313 -1.75 13.73 6.16
CA LEU A 313 -3.19 13.74 6.48
C LEU A 313 -3.60 15.02 7.18
N SER A 314 -4.91 15.26 7.31
CA SER A 314 -5.51 16.35 8.10
C SER A 314 -5.75 15.98 9.58
N GLY A 315 -5.37 14.78 10.00
CA GLY A 315 -5.48 14.25 11.35
C GLY A 315 -4.74 12.92 11.47
N VAL A 316 -4.24 12.57 12.65
CA VAL A 316 -3.61 11.26 12.89
C VAL A 316 -4.71 10.18 13.00
N PRO A 317 -4.63 9.05 12.25
CA PRO A 317 -5.65 8.01 12.29
C PRO A 317 -5.77 7.33 13.66
N THR A 318 -6.97 6.86 14.01
CA THR A 318 -7.16 5.98 15.18
C THR A 318 -6.86 4.52 14.89
N ASP A 319 -6.90 4.14 13.61
CA ASP A 319 -6.57 2.82 13.11
C ASP A 319 -5.88 2.97 11.75
N PRO A 320 -4.54 3.13 11.72
CA PRO A 320 -3.82 3.41 10.49
C PRO A 320 -3.77 2.18 9.56
N ASP A 321 -4.21 2.36 8.31
CA ASP A 321 -4.12 1.32 7.29
C ASP A 321 -2.70 1.23 6.72
N LEU A 322 -2.01 0.12 7.03
CA LEU A 322 -0.67 -0.16 6.54
C LEU A 322 -0.61 -0.27 5.01
N SER A 323 -1.69 -0.63 4.32
CA SER A 323 -1.71 -0.69 2.85
C SER A 323 -1.79 0.70 2.20
N SER A 324 -2.04 1.75 2.99
CA SER A 324 -2.19 3.11 2.51
C SER A 324 -0.90 3.93 2.68
N VAL A 325 -0.28 4.29 1.56
CA VAL A 325 0.91 5.16 1.58
C VAL A 325 0.57 6.57 2.09
N VAL A 326 -0.65 7.06 1.84
CA VAL A 326 -1.07 8.41 2.27
C VAL A 326 -1.40 8.48 3.76
N GLN A 327 -1.57 7.34 4.45
CA GLN A 327 -1.80 7.31 5.89
C GLN A 327 -0.52 7.13 6.72
N THR A 328 0.65 7.18 6.08
CA THR A 328 1.95 6.93 6.72
C THR A 328 2.96 8.02 6.37
N TRP A 329 3.91 8.29 7.26
CA TRP A 329 5.01 9.23 7.02
C TRP A 329 6.14 8.45 6.37
N ASN A 330 6.37 8.71 5.07
CA ASN A 330 7.24 7.87 4.26
C ASN A 330 8.50 8.62 3.81
N LEU A 331 9.61 7.89 3.72
CA LEU A 331 10.86 8.38 3.15
C LEU A 331 11.51 7.28 2.32
N ALA A 332 11.87 7.59 1.08
CA ALA A 332 12.60 6.66 0.22
C ALA A 332 14.06 6.57 0.69
N LEU A 333 14.57 5.35 0.80
CA LEU A 333 15.96 5.05 1.10
C LEU A 333 16.64 4.48 -0.14
N THR A 334 17.83 4.96 -0.44
CA THR A 334 18.70 4.46 -1.50
C THR A 334 19.42 3.18 -1.05
N GLY A 335 19.90 2.39 -2.02
CA GLY A 335 20.73 1.23 -1.72
C GLY A 335 22.05 1.60 -1.03
N ASP A 336 22.57 2.80 -1.28
CA ASP A 336 23.77 3.31 -0.64
C ASP A 336 23.58 3.66 0.84
N GLU A 337 22.36 3.97 1.25
CA GLU A 337 22.04 4.22 2.66
C GLU A 337 21.79 2.92 3.43
N ILE A 338 21.29 1.89 2.74
CA ILE A 338 20.97 0.59 3.36
C ILE A 338 22.23 -0.29 3.35
N ARG A 339 22.99 -0.21 4.45
CA ARG A 339 24.24 -0.96 4.67
C ARG A 339 24.31 -1.50 6.12
N PRO A 340 25.10 -2.57 6.39
CA PRO A 340 25.33 -3.05 7.75
C PRO A 340 25.84 -1.93 8.67
N GLY A 341 25.43 -1.91 9.93
CA GLY A 341 25.76 -0.83 10.89
C GLY A 341 24.74 0.31 10.93
N MET A 342 23.69 0.23 10.11
CA MET A 342 22.58 1.17 10.09
C MET A 342 21.78 1.17 11.41
N SER A 343 21.40 2.36 11.89
CA SER A 343 20.43 2.53 12.97
C SER A 343 19.57 3.79 12.76
N LEU A 344 18.39 3.85 13.37
CA LEU A 344 17.43 4.93 13.13
C LEU A 344 16.81 5.50 14.43
N GLU A 345 16.58 6.81 14.43
CA GLU A 345 15.78 7.52 15.43
C GLU A 345 14.59 8.18 14.72
N VAL A 346 13.39 8.03 15.28
CA VAL A 346 12.18 8.73 14.82
C VAL A 346 11.56 9.48 15.99
N VAL A 347 11.19 10.74 15.77
CA VAL A 347 10.43 11.55 16.72
C VAL A 347 9.24 12.20 16.01
N ALA A 348 8.03 11.90 16.48
CA ALA A 348 6.82 12.57 16.04
C ALA A 348 6.65 13.90 16.80
N ASP A 349 6.22 14.94 16.09
CA ASP A 349 6.06 16.30 16.61
C ASP A 349 7.32 16.84 17.32
N PRO A 350 8.49 16.88 16.65
CA PRO A 350 9.76 17.25 17.27
C PRO A 350 9.82 18.70 17.77
N GLN A 351 8.90 19.56 17.33
CA GLN A 351 8.76 20.95 17.75
C GLN A 351 7.70 21.15 18.85
N GLU A 352 7.04 20.07 19.26
CA GLU A 352 6.04 20.08 20.32
C GLU A 352 4.83 20.99 20.04
N LEU A 353 4.40 21.07 18.78
CA LEU A 353 3.30 21.93 18.35
C LEU A 353 1.93 21.32 18.64
N VAL A 354 1.84 19.99 18.77
CA VAL A 354 0.60 19.29 19.12
C VAL A 354 0.52 19.11 20.63
N THR A 355 -0.58 19.58 21.23
CA THR A 355 -0.89 19.30 22.63
C THR A 355 -1.36 17.86 22.79
N VAL A 356 -0.64 17.08 23.60
CA VAL A 356 -0.90 15.66 23.86
C VAL A 356 -0.79 15.35 25.35
N SER A 357 -1.40 14.25 25.78
CA SER A 357 -1.39 13.78 27.18
C SER A 357 -0.02 13.28 27.65
N SER A 358 0.79 12.70 26.75
CA SER A 358 2.17 12.29 26.97
C SER A 358 2.93 12.23 25.64
N ARG A 359 4.26 12.36 25.70
CA ARG A 359 5.18 12.24 24.56
C ARG A 359 6.02 10.95 24.58
N ASP A 360 5.88 10.10 25.60
CA ASP A 360 6.73 8.91 25.78
C ASP A 360 6.64 7.92 24.62
N SER A 361 5.44 7.79 24.02
CA SER A 361 5.17 6.91 22.88
C SER A 361 5.36 7.60 21.52
N MET A 362 5.82 8.86 21.49
CA MET A 362 6.02 9.63 20.24
C MET A 362 7.46 9.55 19.73
N ARG A 363 8.26 8.60 20.23
CA ARG A 363 9.65 8.38 19.84
C ARG A 363 9.95 6.90 19.61
N PHE A 364 10.75 6.61 18.59
CA PHE A 364 11.29 5.29 18.30
C PHE A 364 12.83 5.35 18.20
N PRO A 365 13.59 4.49 18.90
CA PRO A 365 13.10 3.62 19.97
C PRO A 365 12.61 4.45 21.18
N VAL A 366 11.75 3.87 22.00
CA VAL A 366 11.31 4.49 23.27
C VAL A 366 12.54 4.83 24.12
N GLY A 367 12.54 6.00 24.77
CA GLY A 367 13.67 6.48 25.56
C GLY A 367 14.66 7.32 24.73
N SER A 368 15.91 6.88 24.62
CA SER A 368 16.99 7.63 23.95
C SER A 368 17.80 6.75 22.99
N GLY A 369 18.61 7.38 22.12
CA GLY A 369 19.44 6.68 21.14
C GLY A 369 18.71 6.30 19.85
N ALA A 370 19.30 5.40 19.08
CA ALA A 370 18.82 4.92 17.78
C ALA A 370 18.64 3.39 17.83
N ALA A 371 17.61 2.87 17.16
CA ALA A 371 17.35 1.45 17.06
C ALA A 371 18.21 0.84 15.94
N PRO A 372 18.99 -0.23 16.20
CA PRO A 372 19.75 -0.90 15.15
C PRO A 372 18.80 -1.54 14.13
N VAL A 373 19.15 -1.42 12.85
CA VAL A 373 18.44 -2.07 11.74
C VAL A 373 19.29 -3.23 11.26
N GLN A 374 18.70 -4.42 11.18
CA GLN A 374 19.42 -5.57 10.65
C GLN A 374 19.50 -5.47 9.13
N VAL A 375 20.73 -5.35 8.62
CA VAL A 375 21.02 -5.31 7.19
C VAL A 375 22.02 -6.42 6.85
N ARG A 376 21.71 -7.19 5.81
CA ARG A 376 22.47 -8.36 5.35
C ARG A 376 23.11 -8.08 4.00
N THR A 377 24.41 -8.28 3.91
CA THR A 377 25.12 -8.36 2.64
C THR A 377 24.92 -9.76 2.07
N LEU A 378 24.41 -9.85 0.84
CA LEU A 378 24.21 -11.10 0.12
C LEU A 378 25.09 -11.09 -1.13
N ALA A 379 25.66 -12.25 -1.49
CA ALA A 379 26.32 -12.41 -2.79
C ALA A 379 25.34 -12.12 -3.94
N PRO A 380 25.79 -11.82 -5.16
CA PRO A 380 24.91 -11.69 -6.32
C PRO A 380 24.12 -12.99 -6.58
N LEU A 381 22.87 -12.89 -7.03
CA LEU A 381 22.14 -14.05 -7.53
C LEU A 381 22.61 -14.36 -8.95
N ARG A 382 23.39 -15.43 -9.13
CA ARG A 382 24.00 -15.81 -10.41
C ARG A 382 23.12 -16.80 -11.17
N ILE A 383 22.62 -16.40 -12.33
CA ILE A 383 21.72 -17.22 -13.15
C ILE A 383 22.34 -17.39 -14.53
N LEU A 384 22.51 -18.63 -14.96
CA LEU A 384 22.84 -18.98 -16.34
C LEU A 384 21.57 -19.41 -17.06
N PHE A 385 21.08 -18.55 -17.94
CA PHE A 385 19.99 -18.89 -18.85
C PHE A 385 20.50 -19.74 -20.01
N ILE A 386 19.76 -20.79 -20.32
CA ILE A 386 20.13 -21.78 -21.33
C ILE A 386 18.96 -21.96 -22.30
N PRO A 387 19.09 -21.57 -23.57
CA PRO A 387 18.06 -21.87 -24.57
C PRO A 387 17.96 -23.39 -24.75
N ILE A 388 16.77 -23.97 -24.60
CA ILE A 388 16.54 -25.39 -24.86
C ILE A 388 16.02 -25.56 -26.29
N GLU A 389 16.70 -26.38 -27.07
CA GLU A 389 16.29 -26.79 -28.41
C GLU A 389 15.62 -28.16 -28.34
N ALA A 390 14.29 -28.18 -28.48
CA ALA A 390 13.47 -29.38 -28.42
C ALA A 390 13.26 -29.95 -29.83
N THR A 391 14.07 -30.93 -30.20
CA THR A 391 14.14 -31.48 -31.55
C THR A 391 12.86 -32.22 -31.97
N ALA A 392 12.20 -32.89 -31.03
CA ALA A 392 10.90 -33.53 -31.23
C ALA A 392 9.81 -32.54 -31.67
N HIS A 393 10.01 -31.25 -31.36
CA HIS A 393 9.07 -30.16 -31.66
C HIS A 393 9.59 -29.21 -32.74
N GLY A 394 10.86 -29.33 -33.15
CA GLY A 394 11.50 -28.43 -34.11
C GLY A 394 11.54 -26.97 -33.65
N ARG A 395 11.69 -26.73 -32.34
CA ARG A 395 11.64 -25.37 -31.74
C ARG A 395 12.72 -25.19 -30.68
N THR A 396 13.12 -23.93 -30.49
CA THR A 396 14.07 -23.50 -29.46
C THR A 396 13.42 -22.45 -28.58
N GLY A 397 13.70 -22.49 -27.27
CA GLY A 397 13.20 -21.51 -26.32
C GLY A 397 13.67 -20.09 -26.66
N GLY A 398 12.73 -19.16 -26.77
CA GLY A 398 12.97 -17.77 -27.19
C GLY A 398 13.61 -16.88 -26.13
N ILE A 399 14.84 -17.18 -25.70
CA ILE A 399 15.65 -16.31 -24.85
C ILE A 399 16.87 -15.78 -25.62
N PHE A 400 17.05 -14.46 -25.56
CA PHE A 400 18.05 -13.71 -26.33
C PHE A 400 18.65 -12.62 -25.43
N PRO A 401 19.86 -12.10 -25.74
CA PRO A 401 20.48 -11.04 -24.94
C PRO A 401 19.55 -9.85 -24.66
N GLU A 402 18.69 -9.49 -25.61
CA GLU A 402 17.80 -8.34 -25.55
C GLU A 402 16.58 -8.55 -24.64
N ASN A 403 16.25 -9.80 -24.29
CA ASN A 403 15.05 -10.11 -23.50
C ASN A 403 15.31 -10.80 -22.16
N VAL A 404 16.57 -11.10 -21.81
CA VAL A 404 16.95 -11.66 -20.49
C VAL A 404 16.34 -10.85 -19.34
N GLU A 405 16.38 -9.53 -19.44
CA GLU A 405 15.82 -8.63 -18.44
C GLU A 405 14.32 -8.77 -18.23
N ASN A 406 13.58 -9.14 -19.28
CA ASN A 406 12.14 -9.38 -19.19
C ASN A 406 11.83 -10.68 -18.44
N PHE A 407 12.65 -11.72 -18.57
CA PHE A 407 12.53 -12.95 -17.78
C PHE A 407 12.84 -12.75 -16.29
N LEU A 408 13.63 -11.73 -15.96
CA LEU A 408 14.01 -11.40 -14.58
C LEU A 408 13.11 -10.36 -13.91
N ALA A 409 12.09 -9.85 -14.61
CA ALA A 409 11.25 -8.75 -14.14
C ALA A 409 10.60 -9.06 -12.78
N SER A 410 10.01 -10.26 -12.62
CA SER A 410 9.41 -10.68 -11.35
C SER A 410 10.45 -11.06 -10.31
N THR A 411 11.56 -11.68 -10.72
CA THR A 411 12.67 -12.04 -9.82
C THR A 411 13.20 -10.83 -9.07
N ARG A 412 13.43 -9.70 -9.76
CA ARG A 412 13.90 -8.45 -9.13
C ARG A 412 12.89 -7.84 -8.16
N ARG A 413 11.60 -7.98 -8.46
CA ARG A 413 10.51 -7.42 -7.65
C ARG A 413 10.28 -8.25 -6.38
N TRP A 414 10.27 -9.58 -6.49
CA TRP A 414 9.77 -10.48 -5.45
C TRP A 414 10.86 -11.09 -4.57
N LEU A 415 12.07 -11.31 -5.09
CA LEU A 415 13.14 -11.96 -4.33
C LEU A 415 14.01 -10.93 -3.57
N PRO A 416 14.58 -11.33 -2.42
CA PRO A 416 15.53 -10.51 -1.65
C PRO A 416 16.89 -10.43 -2.34
N THR A 417 17.01 -9.67 -3.43
CA THR A 417 18.25 -9.51 -4.21
C THR A 417 18.63 -8.04 -4.39
N ALA A 418 19.87 -7.66 -4.09
CA ALA A 418 20.42 -6.36 -4.50
C ALA A 418 20.98 -6.43 -5.93
N GLU A 419 21.70 -7.51 -6.24
CA GLU A 419 22.34 -7.74 -7.53
C GLU A 419 21.91 -9.09 -8.10
N ILE A 420 21.62 -9.11 -9.40
CA ILE A 420 21.41 -10.32 -10.19
C ILE A 420 22.43 -10.29 -11.33
N GLN A 421 23.29 -11.31 -11.37
CA GLN A 421 24.23 -11.55 -12.46
C GLN A 421 23.62 -12.59 -13.38
N ALA A 422 23.11 -12.14 -14.52
CA ALA A 422 22.48 -13.00 -15.50
C ALA A 422 23.40 -13.21 -16.69
N GLU A 423 23.69 -14.47 -16.98
CA GLU A 423 24.46 -14.91 -18.14
C GLU A 423 23.52 -15.63 -19.11
N LEU A 424 23.73 -15.44 -20.41
CA LEU A 424 23.08 -16.24 -21.44
C LEU A 424 24.12 -17.18 -22.04
N ARG A 425 23.83 -18.48 -22.04
CA ARG A 425 24.67 -19.47 -22.69
C ARG A 425 24.70 -19.22 -24.21
N GLY A 426 25.90 -19.19 -24.79
CA GLY A 426 26.09 -18.94 -26.22
C GLY A 426 25.70 -20.11 -27.14
N THR A 427 25.43 -21.29 -26.59
CA THR A 427 25.00 -22.49 -27.32
C THR A 427 23.70 -23.03 -26.74
N ASN A 428 22.83 -23.58 -27.59
CA ASN A 428 21.61 -24.24 -27.14
C ASN A 428 21.95 -25.56 -26.41
N PHE A 429 21.11 -25.94 -25.45
CA PHE A 429 21.06 -27.31 -24.94
C PHE A 429 20.01 -28.09 -25.74
N VAL A 430 20.46 -29.07 -26.51
CA VAL A 430 19.60 -29.84 -27.41
C VAL A 430 19.06 -31.08 -26.72
N THR A 431 17.75 -31.34 -26.88
CA THR A 431 17.06 -32.49 -26.33
C THR A 431 16.09 -33.11 -27.34
N ASP A 432 15.84 -34.40 -27.21
CA ASP A 432 14.79 -35.15 -27.91
C ASP A 432 13.57 -35.44 -27.01
N ALA A 433 13.51 -34.84 -25.82
CA ALA A 433 12.37 -34.93 -24.94
C ALA A 433 11.10 -34.37 -25.60
N ASP A 434 10.00 -35.11 -25.49
CA ASP A 434 8.69 -34.62 -25.90
C ASP A 434 8.11 -33.70 -24.82
N LEU A 435 8.12 -32.40 -25.08
CA LEU A 435 7.57 -31.39 -24.18
C LEU A 435 6.05 -31.46 -23.96
N THR A 436 5.32 -32.40 -24.59
CA THR A 436 3.91 -32.68 -24.25
C THR A 436 3.76 -33.74 -23.16
N ASP A 437 4.85 -34.39 -22.77
CA ASP A 437 4.91 -35.38 -21.69
C ASP A 437 5.64 -34.79 -20.46
N GLN A 438 4.93 -34.72 -19.34
CA GLN A 438 5.44 -34.17 -18.08
C GLN A 438 6.59 -35.00 -17.51
N ASP A 439 6.60 -36.33 -17.71
CA ASP A 439 7.72 -37.18 -17.30
C ASP A 439 8.97 -36.91 -18.15
N ALA A 440 8.79 -36.65 -19.45
CA ALA A 440 9.88 -36.28 -20.34
C ALA A 440 10.47 -34.90 -19.99
N ILE A 441 9.64 -33.95 -19.52
CA ILE A 441 10.11 -32.67 -18.98
C ILE A 441 10.90 -32.88 -17.68
N GLY A 442 10.44 -33.76 -16.79
CA GLY A 442 11.19 -34.16 -15.59
C GLY A 442 12.54 -34.80 -15.93
N GLN A 443 12.58 -35.62 -16.99
CA GLN A 443 13.82 -36.19 -17.51
C GLN A 443 14.76 -35.11 -18.06
N LEU A 444 14.26 -34.16 -18.83
CA LEU A 444 15.03 -33.02 -19.33
C LEU A 444 15.62 -32.19 -18.19
N LEU A 445 14.86 -31.97 -17.11
CA LEU A 445 15.37 -31.29 -15.91
C LEU A 445 16.54 -32.08 -15.29
N SER A 446 16.45 -33.41 -15.24
CA SER A 446 17.53 -34.28 -14.80
C SER A 446 18.77 -34.20 -15.71
N ASP A 447 18.56 -34.13 -17.02
CA ASP A 447 19.61 -34.01 -18.04
C ASP A 447 20.33 -32.65 -17.90
N LEU A 448 19.59 -31.57 -17.61
CA LEU A 448 20.15 -30.25 -17.33
C LEU A 448 20.98 -30.24 -16.03
N GLN A 449 20.53 -30.94 -14.97
CA GLN A 449 21.31 -31.07 -13.74
C GLN A 449 22.57 -31.93 -13.92
N ALA A 450 22.54 -32.93 -14.79
CA ALA A 450 23.74 -33.69 -15.15
C ALA A 450 24.75 -32.83 -15.90
N ALA A 451 24.30 -32.01 -16.86
CA ALA A 451 25.13 -31.02 -17.52
C ALA A 451 25.76 -30.06 -16.50
N ARG A 452 24.93 -29.54 -15.57
CA ARG A 452 25.42 -28.69 -14.49
C ARG A 452 26.48 -29.38 -13.64
N SER A 453 26.24 -30.62 -13.21
CA SER A 453 27.18 -31.36 -12.34
C SER A 453 28.54 -31.64 -13.01
N LEU A 454 28.58 -31.61 -14.34
CA LEU A 454 29.81 -31.73 -15.13
C LEU A 454 30.49 -30.39 -15.42
N GLU A 455 29.73 -29.29 -15.48
CA GLU A 455 30.21 -27.96 -15.88
C GLU A 455 30.52 -27.04 -14.70
N SER A 456 29.83 -27.19 -13.57
CA SER A 456 29.92 -26.27 -12.44
C SER A 456 29.52 -26.91 -11.11
N ALA A 457 30.40 -26.78 -10.12
CA ALA A 457 30.11 -27.05 -8.70
C ALA A 457 29.85 -25.76 -7.89
N GLY A 458 29.82 -24.59 -8.54
CA GLY A 458 29.65 -23.29 -7.88
C GLY A 458 28.18 -22.91 -7.60
N ASP A 459 27.91 -21.64 -7.33
CA ASP A 459 26.58 -21.13 -6.94
C ASP A 459 25.65 -20.73 -8.11
N ARG A 460 26.08 -20.93 -9.36
CA ARG A 460 25.27 -20.57 -10.53
C ARG A 460 24.02 -21.45 -10.64
N TYR A 461 22.87 -20.80 -10.77
CA TYR A 461 21.58 -21.45 -11.05
C TYR A 461 21.42 -21.66 -12.55
N TYR A 462 21.21 -22.91 -12.98
CA TYR A 462 21.01 -23.26 -14.39
C TYR A 462 19.51 -23.16 -14.70
N HIS A 463 19.13 -22.24 -15.58
CA HIS A 463 17.73 -22.00 -15.92
C HIS A 463 17.49 -22.23 -17.40
N GLY A 464 16.96 -23.39 -17.75
CA GLY A 464 16.60 -23.72 -19.12
C GLY A 464 15.32 -23.02 -19.55
N ILE A 465 15.33 -22.38 -20.73
CA ILE A 465 14.13 -21.83 -21.34
C ILE A 465 13.65 -22.77 -22.43
N ILE A 466 12.49 -23.39 -22.23
CA ILE A 466 11.87 -24.31 -23.20
C ILE A 466 10.90 -23.57 -24.13
N PRO A 467 10.79 -23.96 -25.41
CA PRO A 467 9.84 -23.35 -26.32
C PRO A 467 8.40 -23.66 -25.89
N ARG A 468 7.51 -22.68 -25.97
CA ARG A 468 6.07 -22.92 -25.78
C ARG A 468 5.51 -23.76 -26.92
N VAL A 469 5.26 -25.04 -26.69
CA VAL A 469 4.61 -25.95 -27.65
C VAL A 469 3.12 -26.11 -27.36
N SER A 470 2.35 -26.58 -28.35
CA SER A 470 0.95 -26.93 -28.13
C SER A 470 0.86 -28.18 -27.24
N GLY A 471 0.09 -28.14 -26.17
CA GLY A 471 -0.05 -29.27 -25.24
C GLY A 471 0.99 -29.34 -24.12
N LEU A 472 1.80 -28.28 -23.92
CA LEU A 472 2.73 -28.18 -22.79
C LEU A 472 1.97 -28.29 -21.44
N PRO A 473 2.25 -29.30 -20.60
CA PRO A 473 1.44 -29.57 -19.40
C PRO A 473 1.74 -28.63 -18.22
N ILE A 474 2.95 -28.08 -18.16
CA ILE A 474 3.44 -27.22 -17.07
C ILE A 474 4.19 -26.01 -17.61
N SER A 475 4.13 -24.87 -16.90
CA SER A 475 4.84 -23.66 -17.32
C SER A 475 6.31 -23.64 -16.89
N GLY A 476 6.65 -24.40 -15.86
CA GLY A 476 7.99 -24.56 -15.30
C GLY A 476 8.10 -25.79 -14.41
N ILE A 477 9.34 -26.13 -14.06
CA ILE A 477 9.69 -27.20 -13.12
C ILE A 477 11.10 -26.92 -12.55
N ALA A 478 11.35 -27.28 -11.31
CA ALA A 478 12.64 -27.08 -10.67
C ALA A 478 12.97 -28.17 -9.66
N PHE A 479 14.25 -28.27 -9.31
CA PHE A 479 14.63 -28.98 -8.11
C PHE A 479 14.29 -28.15 -6.87
N ARG A 480 13.90 -28.83 -5.80
CA ARG A 480 13.80 -28.25 -4.47
C ARG A 480 14.77 -28.96 -3.52
N PRO A 481 15.99 -28.44 -3.34
CA PRO A 481 16.90 -28.95 -2.33
C PRO A 481 16.42 -28.64 -0.90
N SER A 482 16.83 -29.46 0.06
CA SER A 482 16.53 -29.27 1.49
C SER A 482 17.48 -28.30 2.18
N PHE A 483 18.69 -28.10 1.64
CA PHE A 483 19.75 -27.30 2.27
C PHE A 483 20.46 -26.38 1.25
N PRO A 484 20.91 -25.19 1.70
CA PRO A 484 21.66 -24.26 0.85
C PRO A 484 22.95 -24.83 0.26
N SER A 485 23.59 -25.80 0.91
CA SER A 485 24.82 -26.43 0.39
C SER A 485 24.62 -27.22 -0.90
N SER A 486 23.38 -27.53 -1.28
CA SER A 486 23.11 -28.44 -2.39
C SER A 486 23.54 -27.91 -3.75
N SER A 487 24.06 -28.82 -4.58
CA SER A 487 24.43 -28.56 -5.97
C SER A 487 23.21 -28.53 -6.92
N PHE A 488 22.04 -29.00 -6.45
CA PHE A 488 20.78 -29.02 -7.21
C PHE A 488 20.18 -27.62 -7.35
N ARG A 489 20.47 -26.99 -8.48
CA ARG A 489 20.14 -25.58 -8.76
C ARG A 489 19.67 -25.39 -10.20
N SER A 490 18.95 -26.38 -10.71
CA SER A 490 18.49 -26.42 -12.08
C SER A 490 16.98 -26.25 -12.14
N ALA A 491 16.52 -25.48 -13.12
CA ALA A 491 15.10 -25.24 -13.38
C ALA A 491 14.83 -25.12 -14.88
N LEU A 492 13.58 -25.32 -15.27
CA LEU A 492 13.05 -25.07 -16.60
C LEU A 492 11.86 -24.11 -16.52
N SER A 493 11.74 -23.22 -17.50
CA SER A 493 10.55 -22.39 -17.69
C SER A 493 10.24 -22.20 -19.17
N PHE A 494 8.97 -22.05 -19.52
CA PHE A 494 8.59 -21.73 -20.90
C PHE A 494 9.04 -20.33 -21.36
N ASP A 495 9.01 -20.08 -22.67
CA ASP A 495 9.43 -18.80 -23.27
C ASP A 495 8.31 -17.75 -23.41
N HIS A 496 7.19 -17.91 -22.70
CA HIS A 496 6.00 -17.06 -22.89
C HIS A 496 5.96 -15.84 -21.97
N LEU A 497 6.64 -14.76 -22.37
CA LEU A 497 6.59 -13.47 -21.67
C LEU A 497 5.20 -12.79 -21.79
N PRO A 498 4.74 -12.05 -20.76
CA PRO A 498 5.42 -11.81 -19.49
C PRO A 498 5.28 -12.94 -18.46
N GLY A 499 4.42 -13.95 -18.72
CA GLY A 499 4.18 -15.06 -17.79
C GLY A 499 5.45 -15.82 -17.40
N ALA A 500 6.41 -15.95 -18.33
CA ALA A 500 7.71 -16.57 -18.08
C ALA A 500 8.52 -15.87 -16.99
N ALA A 501 8.34 -14.57 -16.79
CA ALA A 501 9.01 -13.86 -15.70
C ALA A 501 8.52 -14.34 -14.33
N GLU A 502 7.20 -14.58 -14.19
CA GLU A 502 6.62 -15.15 -12.96
C GLU A 502 7.09 -16.58 -12.75
N THR A 503 7.12 -17.39 -13.81
CA THR A 503 7.57 -18.79 -13.74
C THR A 503 9.05 -18.86 -13.33
N VAL A 504 9.94 -18.07 -13.94
CA VAL A 504 11.36 -18.03 -13.57
C VAL A 504 11.53 -17.71 -12.09
N ALA A 505 10.82 -16.70 -11.57
CA ALA A 505 10.87 -16.35 -10.15
C ALA A 505 10.35 -17.48 -9.23
N HIS A 506 9.27 -18.16 -9.64
CA HIS A 506 8.68 -19.29 -8.92
C HIS A 506 9.64 -20.49 -8.85
N GLU A 507 10.22 -20.89 -9.98
CA GLU A 507 11.16 -21.99 -10.05
C GLU A 507 12.49 -21.70 -9.32
N LEU A 508 12.95 -20.45 -9.36
CA LEU A 508 14.07 -20.02 -8.50
C LEU A 508 13.70 -20.13 -7.01
N GLY A 509 12.45 -19.86 -6.64
CA GLY A 509 11.95 -20.09 -5.28
C GLY A 509 12.11 -21.54 -4.83
N HIS A 510 11.80 -22.51 -5.69
CA HIS A 510 12.05 -23.93 -5.41
C HIS A 510 13.54 -24.25 -5.27
N ASN A 511 14.39 -23.76 -6.18
CA ASN A 511 15.85 -23.92 -6.06
C ASN A 511 16.42 -23.25 -4.77
N LEU A 512 15.67 -22.31 -4.18
CA LEU A 512 15.95 -21.63 -2.90
C LEU A 512 15.17 -22.25 -1.72
N GLY A 513 14.75 -23.51 -1.88
CA GLY A 513 14.16 -24.35 -0.84
C GLY A 513 12.69 -24.10 -0.53
N ARG A 514 12.01 -23.21 -1.26
CA ARG A 514 10.60 -22.89 -0.99
C ARG A 514 9.66 -23.99 -1.50
N MET A 515 8.64 -24.29 -0.71
CA MET A 515 7.49 -25.12 -1.08
C MET A 515 6.37 -24.23 -1.61
N HIS A 516 5.31 -24.82 -2.16
CA HIS A 516 4.15 -24.05 -2.62
C HIS A 516 3.39 -23.41 -1.46
N ALA A 517 3.05 -22.12 -1.59
CA ALA A 517 2.10 -21.49 -0.68
C ALA A 517 0.69 -22.06 -0.92
N PRO A 518 -0.16 -22.22 0.11
CA PRO A 518 -1.44 -22.94 0.00
C PRO A 518 -2.54 -22.10 -0.68
N CYS A 519 -2.37 -21.77 -1.97
CA CYS A 519 -3.36 -21.05 -2.77
C CYS A 519 -3.44 -21.54 -4.21
N GLY A 520 -4.66 -21.80 -4.69
CA GLY A 520 -4.92 -22.23 -6.06
C GLY A 520 -4.65 -23.71 -6.30
N ASP A 521 -4.88 -24.55 -5.28
CA ASP A 521 -4.76 -26.00 -5.31
C ASP A 521 -3.39 -26.53 -5.80
N PRO A 522 -2.27 -26.06 -5.24
CA PRO A 522 -0.97 -26.58 -5.62
C PRO A 522 -0.74 -27.98 -5.06
N ASP A 523 0.08 -28.76 -5.77
CA ASP A 523 0.56 -30.04 -5.26
C ASP A 523 1.48 -29.82 -4.05
N SER A 524 1.29 -30.62 -3.01
CA SER A 524 2.13 -30.61 -1.79
C SER A 524 2.36 -29.20 -1.22
N PRO A 525 1.31 -28.49 -0.77
CA PRO A 525 1.46 -27.17 -0.16
C PRO A 525 2.37 -27.23 1.07
N ASP A 526 3.10 -26.15 1.34
CA ASP A 526 3.97 -26.02 2.50
C ASP A 526 3.14 -26.12 3.79
N PRO A 527 3.33 -27.18 4.60
CA PRO A 527 2.57 -27.34 5.84
C PRO A 527 2.94 -26.28 6.89
N ASN A 528 4.07 -25.59 6.72
CA ASN A 528 4.55 -24.55 7.64
C ASN A 528 4.19 -23.14 7.19
N PHE A 529 3.57 -22.97 6.02
CA PHE A 529 3.17 -21.64 5.56
C PHE A 529 2.12 -21.06 6.53
N PRO A 530 2.39 -19.92 7.18
CA PRO A 530 1.62 -19.50 8.34
C PRO A 530 0.26 -18.91 8.00
N TYR A 531 0.02 -18.51 6.75
CA TYR A 531 -1.17 -17.76 6.37
C TYR A 531 -2.14 -18.57 5.51
N PRO A 532 -3.38 -18.77 5.95
CA PRO A 532 -4.41 -19.46 5.17
C PRO A 532 -4.58 -18.86 3.78
N GLY A 533 -4.78 -19.71 2.78
CA GLY A 533 -5.00 -19.26 1.40
C GLY A 533 -3.79 -18.57 0.77
N GLY A 534 -2.58 -18.75 1.30
CA GLY A 534 -1.37 -18.13 0.76
C GLY A 534 -1.37 -16.60 0.84
N ALA A 535 -2.02 -16.00 1.86
CA ALA A 535 -2.07 -14.56 2.03
C ALA A 535 -0.68 -13.94 2.32
N THR A 536 -0.48 -12.67 1.96
CA THR A 536 0.78 -11.93 2.24
C THR A 536 0.78 -11.20 3.58
N VAL A 537 -0.39 -11.04 4.22
CA VAL A 537 -0.73 -10.42 5.53
C VAL A 537 -0.20 -9.01 5.82
N MET A 538 0.84 -8.57 5.12
CA MET A 538 1.46 -7.26 5.20
C MET A 538 1.61 -6.68 3.81
N PRO A 539 1.49 -5.35 3.67
CA PRO A 539 1.62 -4.70 2.38
C PRO A 539 3.04 -4.85 1.85
N GLY A 540 3.12 -5.25 0.59
CA GLY A 540 4.36 -5.28 -0.16
C GLY A 540 4.78 -3.89 -0.62
N TYR A 541 6.06 -3.73 -0.96
CA TYR A 541 6.57 -2.53 -1.63
C TYR A 541 7.41 -2.92 -2.83
N ASP A 542 6.98 -2.48 -4.01
CA ASP A 542 7.74 -2.67 -5.24
C ASP A 542 8.73 -1.53 -5.41
N VAL A 543 10.01 -1.83 -5.21
CA VAL A 543 11.10 -0.86 -5.32
C VAL A 543 11.28 -0.30 -6.73
N THR A 544 10.72 -0.96 -7.76
CA THR A 544 10.87 -0.55 -9.17
C THR A 544 9.86 0.53 -9.57
N ASP A 545 8.59 0.36 -9.23
CA ASP A 545 7.54 1.36 -9.51
C ASP A 545 7.16 2.24 -8.31
N ARG A 546 7.71 1.94 -7.13
CA ARG A 546 7.54 2.69 -5.87
C ARG A 546 6.11 2.70 -5.37
N LEU A 547 5.34 1.65 -5.65
CA LEU A 547 3.97 1.50 -5.18
C LEU A 547 3.86 0.36 -4.15
N LEU A 548 2.94 0.54 -3.20
CA LEU A 548 2.56 -0.53 -2.28
C LEU A 548 1.72 -1.59 -2.99
N ARG A 549 1.76 -2.81 -2.46
CA ARG A 549 0.93 -3.95 -2.85
C ARG A 549 0.07 -4.30 -1.65
N SER A 550 -1.25 -4.15 -1.76
CA SER A 550 -2.15 -4.40 -0.62
C SER A 550 -2.07 -5.85 -0.16
N ALA A 551 -2.07 -6.07 1.15
CA ALA A 551 -2.10 -7.42 1.72
C ALA A 551 -3.40 -8.18 1.38
N SER A 552 -4.51 -7.47 1.14
CA SER A 552 -5.81 -8.06 0.82
C SER A 552 -5.93 -8.55 -0.61
N ASP A 553 -5.14 -7.97 -1.52
CA ASP A 553 -5.32 -8.16 -2.96
C ASP A 553 -4.32 -9.16 -3.53
N PHE A 554 -3.21 -9.40 -2.83
CA PHE A 554 -2.09 -10.21 -3.32
C PHE A 554 -1.90 -11.49 -2.51
N SER A 555 -1.69 -12.58 -3.23
CA SER A 555 -1.28 -13.87 -2.68
C SER A 555 0.22 -14.09 -2.87
N ASP A 556 0.82 -14.97 -2.06
CA ASP A 556 2.21 -15.34 -2.19
C ASP A 556 2.53 -15.96 -3.57
N TYR A 557 3.66 -15.57 -4.17
CA TYR A 557 4.03 -15.95 -5.53
C TYR A 557 4.42 -17.43 -5.67
N MET A 558 4.67 -18.13 -4.57
CA MET A 558 4.83 -19.59 -4.54
C MET A 558 3.47 -20.32 -4.57
N GLY A 559 2.34 -19.60 -4.56
CA GLY A 559 1.02 -20.15 -4.87
C GLY A 559 0.60 -19.86 -6.32
N TYR A 560 -0.57 -20.37 -6.71
CA TYR A 560 -1.07 -20.22 -8.09
C TYR A 560 -2.09 -19.09 -8.25
N CYS A 561 -2.63 -18.59 -7.16
CA CYS A 561 -3.51 -17.43 -7.14
C CYS A 561 -2.86 -16.17 -7.72
N ARG A 562 -3.69 -15.26 -8.23
CA ARG A 562 -3.27 -13.97 -8.77
C ARG A 562 -4.18 -12.85 -8.23
N PRO A 563 -3.67 -11.62 -8.10
CA PRO A 563 -2.29 -11.19 -8.38
C PRO A 563 -1.28 -11.69 -7.33
N ARG A 564 0.01 -11.73 -7.70
CA ARG A 564 1.08 -12.37 -6.91
C ARG A 564 2.07 -11.37 -6.33
N TRP A 565 2.51 -11.62 -5.11
CA TRP A 565 3.56 -10.88 -4.44
C TRP A 565 4.32 -11.78 -3.47
N THR A 566 5.41 -11.29 -2.87
CA THR A 566 6.18 -12.03 -1.87
C THR A 566 5.58 -11.83 -0.47
N SER A 567 5.24 -12.91 0.24
CA SER A 567 4.94 -12.85 1.68
C SER A 567 6.22 -12.67 2.48
N ASP A 568 6.11 -12.18 3.71
CA ASP A 568 7.24 -12.12 4.65
C ASP A 568 7.85 -13.51 4.90
N TYR A 569 7.04 -14.55 5.02
CA TYR A 569 7.51 -15.94 5.18
C TYR A 569 8.38 -16.40 4.00
N THR A 570 7.93 -16.21 2.76
CA THR A 570 8.69 -16.59 1.57
C THR A 570 9.95 -15.73 1.41
N TYR A 571 9.82 -14.41 1.59
CA TYR A 571 10.92 -13.46 1.45
C TYR A 571 12.04 -13.74 2.47
N GLN A 572 11.69 -13.89 3.75
CA GLN A 572 12.62 -14.22 4.82
C GLN A 572 13.26 -15.59 4.59
N GLY A 573 12.47 -16.58 4.19
CA GLY A 573 12.96 -17.91 3.90
C GLY A 573 14.02 -17.96 2.79
N ILE A 574 13.87 -17.14 1.75
CA ILE A 574 14.87 -17.00 0.69
C ILE A 574 16.06 -16.18 1.17
N LEU A 575 15.85 -15.12 1.95
CA LEU A 575 16.93 -14.32 2.52
C LEU A 575 17.85 -15.19 3.40
N ASP A 576 17.26 -16.02 4.25
CA ASP A 576 17.99 -16.97 5.11
C ASP A 576 18.69 -18.05 4.29
N TRP A 577 18.07 -18.56 3.23
CA TRP A 577 18.72 -19.49 2.31
C TRP A 577 20.00 -18.88 1.73
N ARG A 578 19.89 -17.69 1.13
CA ARG A 578 20.99 -17.00 0.47
C ARG A 578 22.10 -16.59 1.43
N ARG A 579 21.75 -16.26 2.67
CA ARG A 579 22.71 -15.93 3.72
C ARG A 579 23.55 -17.14 4.13
N ASN A 580 22.97 -18.32 4.13
CA ASN A 580 23.60 -19.55 4.62
C ASN A 580 24.12 -20.44 3.48
N ASP A 581 24.17 -19.92 2.25
CA ASP A 581 24.66 -20.65 1.08
C ASP A 581 26.20 -20.68 1.06
N PRO A 582 26.83 -21.85 1.33
CA PRO A 582 28.28 -21.95 1.34
C PRO A 582 28.90 -21.90 -0.05
N LEU A 583 28.12 -22.11 -1.11
CA LEU A 583 28.60 -22.02 -2.49
C LEU A 583 28.65 -20.56 -2.97
N ALA A 584 27.87 -19.68 -2.33
CA ALA A 584 27.79 -18.28 -2.68
C ALA A 584 29.06 -17.53 -2.25
N VAL A 585 30.06 -17.48 -3.13
CA VAL A 585 31.28 -16.70 -2.87
C VAL A 585 30.95 -15.21 -2.99
N ALA A 586 31.07 -14.51 -1.86
CA ALA A 586 31.03 -13.06 -1.82
C ALA A 586 32.31 -12.49 -2.45
N GLY A 587 32.23 -12.06 -3.70
CA GLY A 587 33.05 -10.97 -4.24
C GLY A 587 34.58 -11.09 -4.16
N ASP A 588 35.18 -12.28 -4.36
CA ASP A 588 36.59 -12.36 -4.77
C ASP A 588 36.78 -13.51 -5.78
N GLU A 589 36.98 -13.14 -7.04
CA GLU A 589 37.68 -13.96 -8.03
C GLU A 589 39.14 -14.14 -7.54
N GLY A 590 39.35 -15.01 -6.54
CA GLY A 590 40.63 -15.14 -5.88
C GLY A 590 40.64 -15.95 -4.58
N ALA A 591 39.48 -16.39 -4.07
CA ALA A 591 39.45 -17.38 -3.00
C ALA A 591 40.23 -18.64 -3.45
N ALA A 592 41.17 -19.09 -2.62
CA ALA A 592 41.96 -20.28 -2.89
C ALA A 592 41.01 -21.41 -3.29
N VAL A 593 41.12 -21.87 -4.53
CA VAL A 593 40.33 -23.01 -5.02
C VAL A 593 40.70 -24.16 -4.11
N ASP A 594 39.73 -24.64 -3.32
CA ASP A 594 39.91 -25.84 -2.52
C ASP A 594 40.47 -26.91 -3.47
N ALA A 595 41.58 -27.54 -3.12
CA ALA A 595 42.20 -28.55 -3.97
C ALA A 595 41.17 -29.63 -4.31
N ASP A 596 40.23 -29.90 -3.40
CA ASP A 596 39.13 -30.85 -3.57
C ASP A 596 37.99 -30.36 -4.47
N ALA A 597 37.98 -29.10 -4.89
CA ALA A 597 37.06 -28.56 -5.89
C ALA A 597 37.63 -28.56 -7.34
N LEU A 598 38.90 -28.97 -7.52
CA LEU A 598 39.51 -29.00 -8.85
C LEU A 598 38.91 -30.12 -9.74
N PRO A 599 38.77 -29.89 -11.06
CA PRO A 599 38.39 -30.93 -11.99
C PRO A 599 39.33 -32.14 -11.95
N ARG A 600 38.78 -33.35 -11.84
CA ARG A 600 39.53 -34.61 -11.83
C ARG A 600 38.77 -35.69 -12.61
N PRO A 601 39.45 -36.75 -13.09
CA PRO A 601 38.77 -37.91 -13.66
C PRO A 601 37.78 -38.54 -12.68
N GLY A 602 36.56 -38.79 -13.14
CA GLY A 602 35.49 -39.34 -12.31
C GLY A 602 34.34 -39.93 -13.15
N LEU A 603 33.30 -40.38 -12.45
CA LEU A 603 32.06 -40.88 -13.05
C LEU A 603 30.90 -39.94 -12.74
N LEU A 604 30.16 -39.55 -13.77
CA LEU A 604 28.78 -39.09 -13.61
C LEU A 604 27.89 -40.29 -13.27
N LEU A 605 27.30 -40.26 -12.08
CA LEU A 605 26.30 -41.22 -11.60
C LEU A 605 24.99 -40.48 -11.38
N TRP A 606 23.93 -40.88 -12.06
CA TRP A 606 22.71 -40.08 -12.11
C TRP A 606 21.49 -40.91 -12.47
N GLY A 607 20.31 -40.39 -12.13
CA GLY A 607 19.07 -41.12 -12.27
C GLY A 607 17.99 -40.61 -11.33
N ARG A 608 16.99 -41.46 -11.10
CA ARG A 608 15.86 -41.13 -10.24
C ARG A 608 15.28 -42.36 -9.54
N THR A 609 14.62 -42.12 -8.43
CA THR A 609 13.79 -43.10 -7.72
C THR A 609 12.37 -42.54 -7.65
N GLY A 610 11.35 -43.38 -7.71
CA GLY A 610 9.96 -42.95 -7.66
C GLY A 610 9.03 -44.06 -7.19
N ALA A 611 7.72 -43.81 -7.19
CA ALA A 611 6.70 -44.77 -6.78
C ALA A 611 6.77 -46.07 -7.59
N ASN A 612 7.22 -46.00 -8.84
CA ASN A 612 7.26 -47.12 -9.79
C ASN A 612 8.63 -47.82 -9.87
N GLY A 613 9.60 -47.46 -9.03
CA GLY A 613 10.89 -48.13 -8.97
C GLY A 613 12.09 -47.18 -8.98
N VAL A 614 13.22 -47.69 -9.47
CA VAL A 614 14.48 -46.94 -9.57
C VAL A 614 15.01 -46.98 -11.00
N GLU A 615 15.54 -45.87 -11.46
CA GLU A 615 16.14 -45.68 -12.77
C GLU A 615 17.59 -45.21 -12.58
N LEU A 616 18.53 -46.01 -13.08
CA LEU A 616 19.95 -45.68 -13.10
C LEU A 616 20.37 -45.41 -14.55
N ASN A 617 20.71 -44.16 -14.87
CA ASN A 617 21.24 -43.83 -16.18
C ASN A 617 22.65 -44.42 -16.35
N PRO A 618 23.09 -44.68 -17.60
CA PRO A 618 24.47 -45.08 -17.87
C PRO A 618 25.47 -44.07 -17.29
N ALA A 619 26.55 -44.60 -16.70
CA ALA A 619 27.61 -43.77 -16.14
C ALA A 619 28.51 -43.21 -17.24
N PHE A 620 29.00 -41.98 -17.06
CA PHE A 620 29.95 -41.36 -18.00
C PHE A 620 31.25 -40.99 -17.29
N ARG A 621 32.37 -41.51 -17.80
CA ARG A 621 33.74 -41.19 -17.39
C ARG A 621 34.20 -39.91 -18.06
N LEU A 622 34.36 -38.86 -17.26
CA LEU A 622 34.69 -37.50 -17.68
C LEU A 622 35.67 -36.88 -16.69
N GLU A 623 36.01 -35.61 -16.91
CA GLU A 623 36.71 -34.76 -15.95
C GLU A 623 35.75 -33.65 -15.53
N ALA A 624 35.53 -33.51 -14.23
CA ALA A 624 34.71 -32.46 -13.64
C ALA A 624 35.08 -32.29 -12.15
N ALA A 625 34.58 -31.21 -11.54
CA ALA A 625 34.71 -31.03 -10.09
C ALA A 625 33.85 -32.07 -9.34
N PRO A 626 34.26 -32.54 -8.15
CA PRO A 626 33.48 -33.50 -7.39
C PRO A 626 32.11 -32.94 -7.00
N VAL A 627 31.06 -33.73 -7.19
CA VAL A 627 29.69 -33.43 -6.74
C VAL A 627 29.17 -34.68 -6.02
N LEU A 628 29.11 -34.64 -4.69
CA LEU A 628 28.75 -35.78 -3.84
C LEU A 628 27.40 -35.54 -3.16
N PRO A 629 26.75 -36.58 -2.59
CA PRO A 629 25.52 -36.41 -1.82
C PRO A 629 25.69 -35.44 -0.65
N ASP A 630 24.74 -34.52 -0.50
CA ASP A 630 24.71 -33.54 0.61
C ASP A 630 24.28 -34.17 1.94
N GLU A 631 23.51 -35.26 1.86
CA GLU A 631 23.02 -36.00 3.02
C GLU A 631 22.92 -37.49 2.69
N ASP A 632 23.13 -38.33 3.71
CA ASP A 632 22.81 -39.74 3.65
C ASP A 632 21.29 -39.94 3.51
N GLY A 633 20.89 -41.08 2.95
CA GLY A 633 19.49 -41.43 2.85
C GLY A 633 19.26 -42.90 2.52
N PRO A 634 18.01 -43.26 2.22
CA PRO A 634 17.61 -44.65 2.05
C PRO A 634 18.12 -45.29 0.75
N ASN A 635 18.58 -44.48 -0.21
CA ASN A 635 19.11 -44.96 -1.48
C ASN A 635 20.63 -45.13 -1.39
N ARG A 636 21.16 -46.06 -2.19
CA ARG A 636 22.57 -46.42 -2.19
C ARG A 636 23.07 -46.62 -3.61
N LEU A 637 24.17 -45.96 -3.96
CA LEU A 637 24.94 -46.15 -5.19
C LEU A 637 26.24 -46.88 -4.86
N ARG A 638 26.49 -48.01 -5.52
CA ARG A 638 27.70 -48.81 -5.31
C ARG A 638 28.40 -49.10 -6.62
N GLY A 639 29.71 -48.92 -6.62
CA GLY A 639 30.60 -49.46 -7.65
C GLY A 639 31.24 -50.73 -7.11
N LEU A 640 31.19 -51.83 -7.85
CA LEU A 640 31.78 -53.10 -7.48
C LEU A 640 32.77 -53.55 -8.56
N ALA A 641 33.88 -54.14 -8.13
CA ALA A 641 34.78 -54.87 -9.00
C ALA A 641 34.25 -56.28 -9.29
N ALA A 642 34.84 -56.96 -10.29
CA ALA A 642 34.40 -58.30 -10.71
C ALA A 642 34.52 -59.36 -9.60
N ASP A 643 35.42 -59.15 -8.63
CA ASP A 643 35.61 -60.00 -7.44
C ASP A 643 34.68 -59.63 -6.27
N GLY A 644 33.80 -58.64 -6.45
CA GLY A 644 32.87 -58.14 -5.43
C GLY A 644 33.46 -57.07 -4.51
N ARG A 645 34.72 -56.65 -4.69
CA ARG A 645 35.30 -55.54 -3.92
C ARG A 645 34.55 -54.24 -4.22
N VAL A 646 34.25 -53.48 -3.18
CA VAL A 646 33.61 -52.16 -3.30
C VAL A 646 34.62 -51.13 -3.79
N VAL A 647 34.29 -50.43 -4.87
CA VAL A 647 35.05 -49.33 -5.46
C VAL A 647 34.59 -47.99 -4.89
N PHE A 648 33.28 -47.77 -4.85
CA PHE A 648 32.67 -46.62 -4.18
C PHE A 648 31.32 -47.03 -3.58
N ASP A 649 30.88 -46.28 -2.57
CA ASP A 649 29.70 -46.60 -1.78
C ASP A 649 29.09 -45.32 -1.22
N LEU A 650 27.96 -44.89 -1.78
CA LEU A 650 27.33 -43.62 -1.44
C LEU A 650 25.89 -43.88 -0.99
N SER A 651 25.54 -43.44 0.21
CA SER A 651 24.15 -43.28 0.63
C SER A 651 23.63 -41.91 0.27
N PHE A 652 22.35 -41.80 -0.10
CA PHE A 652 21.74 -40.53 -0.47
C PHE A 652 20.21 -40.54 -0.32
N ALA A 653 19.64 -39.36 -0.08
CA ALA A 653 18.19 -39.16 -0.05
C ALA A 653 17.57 -38.94 -1.44
N GLY A 654 18.27 -38.17 -2.28
CA GLY A 654 17.78 -37.70 -3.58
C GLY A 654 16.90 -36.45 -3.41
N VAL A 655 16.82 -35.63 -4.46
CA VAL A 655 16.22 -34.30 -4.40
C VAL A 655 14.80 -34.30 -4.96
N THR A 656 13.89 -33.64 -4.25
CA THR A 656 12.49 -33.48 -4.67
C THR A 656 12.37 -32.60 -5.91
N VAL A 657 11.37 -32.92 -6.73
CA VAL A 657 11.00 -32.14 -7.91
C VAL A 657 9.51 -31.78 -7.79
N PRO A 658 9.18 -30.59 -7.28
CA PRO A 658 7.83 -30.04 -7.42
C PRO A 658 7.37 -30.12 -8.88
N HIS A 659 6.07 -30.34 -9.11
CA HIS A 659 5.47 -30.53 -10.44
C HIS A 659 5.94 -31.78 -11.23
N ALA A 660 6.68 -32.71 -10.63
CA ALA A 660 6.93 -34.01 -11.27
C ALA A 660 5.62 -34.79 -11.45
N ALA A 661 5.50 -35.57 -12.53
CA ALA A 661 4.32 -36.40 -12.76
C ALA A 661 4.17 -37.49 -11.68
N ASP A 662 5.30 -37.97 -11.13
CA ASP A 662 5.36 -38.77 -9.91
C ASP A 662 5.79 -37.90 -8.71
N PRO A 663 4.89 -37.57 -7.77
CA PRO A 663 5.23 -36.78 -6.57
C PRO A 663 6.26 -37.44 -5.64
N ALA A 664 6.42 -38.77 -5.74
CA ALA A 664 7.44 -39.51 -5.00
C ALA A 664 8.81 -39.48 -5.69
N ALA A 665 8.92 -38.88 -6.89
CA ALA A 665 10.17 -38.79 -7.62
C ALA A 665 11.24 -38.07 -6.80
N ARG A 666 12.42 -38.67 -6.74
CA ARG A 666 13.65 -38.10 -6.19
C ARG A 666 14.75 -38.31 -7.22
N HIS A 667 15.44 -37.25 -7.58
CA HIS A 667 16.50 -37.31 -8.59
C HIS A 667 17.86 -37.24 -7.92
N PHE A 668 18.87 -37.79 -8.58
CA PHE A 668 20.25 -37.69 -8.15
C PHE A 668 21.18 -37.48 -9.35
N SER A 669 22.28 -36.77 -9.12
CA SER A 669 23.32 -36.47 -10.12
C SER A 669 24.58 -36.13 -9.36
N TYR A 670 25.53 -37.05 -9.40
CA TYR A 670 26.79 -36.98 -8.65
C TYR A 670 27.94 -37.19 -9.60
N PHE A 671 29.03 -36.46 -9.36
CA PHE A 671 30.29 -36.69 -10.02
C PHE A 671 31.29 -37.21 -9.01
N VAL A 672 31.62 -38.50 -9.11
CA VAL A 672 32.44 -39.24 -8.16
C VAL A 672 33.84 -39.42 -8.72
N PRO A 673 34.87 -38.74 -8.16
CA PRO A 673 36.25 -38.93 -8.59
C PRO A 673 36.72 -40.36 -8.31
N LEU A 674 37.45 -40.95 -9.26
CA LEU A 674 38.02 -42.29 -9.11
C LEU A 674 39.47 -42.31 -9.57
N ALA A 675 40.28 -43.16 -8.94
CA ALA A 675 41.64 -43.44 -9.42
C ALA A 675 41.62 -44.37 -10.65
N GLU A 676 42.67 -44.32 -11.48
CA GLU A 676 42.80 -45.21 -12.65
C GLU A 676 42.67 -46.70 -12.30
N ALA A 677 43.21 -47.12 -11.16
CA ALA A 677 43.10 -48.50 -10.69
C ALA A 677 41.65 -48.92 -10.38
N ASP A 678 40.84 -47.98 -9.88
CA ASP A 678 39.44 -48.19 -9.57
C ASP A 678 38.58 -48.19 -10.83
N PHE A 679 38.88 -47.31 -11.80
CA PHE A 679 38.29 -47.39 -13.14
C PHE A 679 38.54 -48.75 -13.80
N ALA A 680 39.78 -49.25 -13.73
CA ALA A 680 40.15 -50.54 -14.32
C ALA A 680 39.47 -51.73 -13.61
N ALA A 681 39.17 -51.58 -12.32
CA ALA A 681 38.52 -52.62 -11.54
C ALA A 681 36.99 -52.60 -11.64
N LEU A 682 36.38 -51.45 -11.92
CA LEU A 682 34.93 -51.26 -11.91
C LEU A 682 34.24 -52.17 -12.93
N HIS A 683 33.34 -53.01 -12.43
CA HIS A 683 32.62 -54.01 -13.20
C HIS A 683 31.10 -53.83 -13.10
N THR A 684 30.59 -53.39 -11.95
CA THR A 684 29.15 -53.22 -11.73
C THR A 684 28.88 -51.89 -11.05
N ILE A 685 27.86 -51.18 -11.52
CA ILE A 685 27.30 -50.00 -10.86
C ILE A 685 25.87 -50.36 -10.45
N GLU A 686 25.56 -50.33 -9.16
CA GLU A 686 24.26 -50.69 -8.61
C GLU A 686 23.63 -49.48 -7.91
N LEU A 687 22.37 -49.22 -8.24
CA LEU A 687 21.45 -48.38 -7.48
C LEU A 687 20.50 -49.30 -6.71
N ALA A 688 20.43 -49.13 -5.39
CA ALA A 688 19.49 -49.85 -4.54
C ALA A 688 18.77 -48.87 -3.61
N GLY A 689 17.47 -49.06 -3.43
CA GLY A 689 16.66 -48.28 -2.49
C GLY A 689 15.38 -49.02 -2.10
N PRO A 690 14.54 -48.42 -1.25
CA PRO A 690 13.26 -49.01 -0.85
C PRO A 690 12.34 -49.35 -2.03
N GLN A 691 12.47 -48.61 -3.14
CA GLN A 691 11.62 -48.73 -4.32
C GLN A 691 12.11 -49.81 -5.30
N GLY A 692 13.33 -50.32 -5.14
CA GLY A 692 13.87 -51.37 -6.02
C GLY A 692 15.38 -51.32 -6.20
N ARG A 693 15.85 -52.04 -7.21
CA ARG A 693 17.27 -52.09 -7.61
C ARG A 693 17.41 -51.98 -9.12
N ALA A 694 18.44 -51.27 -9.57
CA ALA A 694 18.88 -51.23 -10.95
C ALA A 694 20.41 -51.36 -10.98
N SER A 695 20.95 -52.05 -11.99
CA SER A 695 22.39 -52.22 -12.10
C SER A 695 22.85 -52.24 -13.56
N HIS A 696 24.00 -51.64 -13.81
CA HIS A 696 24.76 -51.81 -15.04
C HIS A 696 25.94 -52.74 -14.76
N VAL A 697 26.15 -53.73 -15.63
CA VAL A 697 27.22 -54.72 -15.50
C VAL A 697 28.04 -54.71 -16.78
N LEU A 698 29.35 -54.56 -16.64
CA LEU A 698 30.29 -54.67 -17.74
C LEU A 698 30.22 -56.09 -18.33
N GLU A 699 29.84 -56.23 -19.61
CA GLU A 699 29.83 -57.55 -20.25
C GLU A 699 31.26 -58.10 -20.35
N ALA A 700 31.50 -59.31 -19.82
CA ALA A 700 32.80 -59.97 -19.95
C ALA A 700 33.12 -60.22 -21.43
N ALA A 701 34.38 -59.95 -21.83
CA ALA A 701 34.90 -60.35 -23.13
C ALA A 701 34.78 -61.89 -23.26
N ALA A 702 33.90 -62.35 -24.14
CA ALA A 702 33.77 -63.77 -24.43
C ALA A 702 35.06 -64.29 -25.10
N GLY A 703 35.93 -64.93 -24.32
CA GLY A 703 37.01 -65.79 -24.81
C GLY A 703 38.35 -65.11 -25.12
N SER A 704 39.42 -65.89 -24.99
CA SER A 704 40.84 -65.54 -25.17
C SER A 704 41.25 -65.26 -26.63
N GLY A 705 40.53 -64.38 -27.33
CA GLY A 705 40.93 -63.74 -28.59
C GLY A 705 41.33 -62.28 -28.37
N PRO A 706 41.84 -61.57 -29.40
CA PRO A 706 42.10 -60.13 -29.27
C PRO A 706 40.79 -59.42 -28.90
N ALA A 707 40.92 -58.41 -28.02
CA ALA A 707 39.88 -57.67 -27.29
C ALA A 707 38.51 -57.52 -28.00
N PRO A 708 37.39 -57.49 -27.26
CA PRO A 708 36.06 -57.60 -27.85
C PRO A 708 35.78 -56.47 -28.84
N ALA A 709 35.46 -56.87 -30.08
CA ALA A 709 35.17 -56.02 -31.22
C ALA A 709 33.92 -55.12 -31.05
N LYS A 710 33.08 -55.30 -30.02
CA LYS A 710 31.80 -54.58 -29.88
C LYS A 710 31.92 -53.09 -29.58
N ALA A 711 32.95 -52.62 -28.86
CA ALA A 711 33.14 -51.18 -28.61
C ALA A 711 33.53 -50.42 -29.89
N SER A 712 34.38 -51.03 -30.73
CA SER A 712 34.72 -50.47 -32.05
C SER A 712 33.56 -50.60 -33.06
N GLU A 713 32.78 -51.68 -32.99
CA GLU A 713 31.58 -51.89 -33.83
C GLU A 713 30.41 -50.99 -33.42
N ALA A 714 30.25 -50.66 -32.13
CA ALA A 714 29.26 -49.69 -31.66
C ALA A 714 29.58 -48.27 -32.17
N MET A 715 30.87 -47.90 -32.19
CA MET A 715 31.33 -46.67 -32.86
C MET A 715 31.09 -46.68 -34.37
N GLN A 716 31.23 -47.84 -35.05
CA GLN A 716 30.88 -47.97 -36.47
C GLN A 716 29.36 -47.90 -36.75
N ALA A 717 28.52 -48.12 -35.73
CA ALA A 717 27.07 -48.03 -35.83
C ALA A 717 26.52 -46.60 -35.64
N VAL A 718 27.35 -45.65 -35.19
CA VAL A 718 26.95 -44.24 -35.08
C VAL A 718 26.98 -43.62 -36.48
N ARG A 719 25.81 -43.18 -36.95
CA ARG A 719 25.69 -42.43 -38.21
C ARG A 719 25.64 -40.95 -37.91
N GLN A 720 26.49 -40.20 -38.60
CA GLN A 720 26.53 -38.75 -38.51
C GLN A 720 26.24 -38.20 -39.90
N ASP A 721 25.21 -37.37 -39.97
CA ASP A 721 24.81 -36.73 -41.21
C ASP A 721 24.88 -35.21 -41.02
N ALA A 722 25.56 -34.51 -41.94
CA ALA A 722 25.45 -33.06 -42.01
C ALA A 722 24.02 -32.70 -42.43
N LEU A 723 23.39 -31.81 -41.68
CA LEU A 723 22.07 -31.29 -42.01
C LEU A 723 22.19 -30.08 -42.96
N PRO A 724 21.21 -29.86 -43.85
CA PRO A 724 21.14 -28.64 -44.64
C PRO A 724 21.22 -27.40 -43.74
N GLY A 725 22.13 -26.47 -44.05
CA GLY A 725 22.36 -25.26 -43.25
C GLY A 725 23.49 -25.37 -42.21
N GLY A 726 24.18 -26.52 -42.11
CA GLY A 726 25.35 -26.68 -41.25
C GLY A 726 25.09 -27.30 -39.88
N GLY A 727 23.92 -27.92 -39.68
CA GLY A 727 23.62 -28.69 -38.46
C GLY A 727 24.21 -30.11 -38.49
N LEU A 728 24.03 -30.85 -37.40
CA LEU A 728 24.52 -32.22 -37.23
C LEU A 728 23.38 -33.14 -36.80
N ARG A 729 23.14 -34.24 -37.52
CA ARG A 729 22.28 -35.33 -37.06
C ARG A 729 23.11 -36.51 -36.63
N VAL A 730 22.81 -37.05 -35.45
CA VAL A 730 23.49 -38.20 -34.86
C VAL A 730 22.47 -39.29 -34.62
N ARG A 731 22.73 -40.48 -35.17
CA ARG A 731 21.90 -41.68 -35.00
C ARG A 731 22.73 -42.80 -34.41
N TRP A 732 22.21 -43.47 -33.39
CA TRP A 732 22.89 -44.57 -32.70
C TRP A 732 21.93 -45.69 -32.29
N ASP A 733 22.49 -46.85 -31.97
CA ASP A 733 21.73 -47.98 -31.46
C ASP A 733 21.42 -47.80 -29.96
N ARG A 734 20.18 -47.38 -29.65
CA ARG A 734 19.72 -47.19 -28.27
C ARG A 734 19.76 -48.46 -27.42
N ALA A 735 19.76 -49.64 -28.04
CA ALA A 735 19.87 -50.90 -27.31
C ALA A 735 21.28 -51.13 -26.75
N ARG A 736 22.30 -50.50 -27.36
CA ARG A 736 23.70 -50.56 -26.91
C ARG A 736 24.08 -49.39 -26.02
N SER A 737 23.50 -48.21 -26.27
CA SER A 737 23.71 -47.01 -25.45
C SER A 737 22.36 -46.29 -25.31
N PRO A 738 21.60 -46.50 -24.22
CA PRO A 738 20.27 -45.91 -24.08
C PRO A 738 20.30 -44.39 -23.94
N VAL A 739 21.47 -43.83 -23.61
CA VAL A 739 21.74 -42.38 -23.57
C VAL A 739 22.96 -42.08 -24.42
N ALA A 740 22.92 -40.99 -25.19
CA ALA A 740 24.08 -40.40 -25.82
C ALA A 740 24.25 -38.96 -25.32
N MET A 741 25.49 -38.56 -25.04
CA MET A 741 25.82 -37.22 -24.60
C MET A 741 26.73 -36.56 -25.65
N LEU A 742 26.44 -35.33 -26.00
CA LEU A 742 27.30 -34.51 -26.85
C LEU A 742 27.88 -33.38 -26.01
N ARG A 743 29.19 -33.18 -26.10
CA ARG A 743 29.87 -32.04 -25.48
C ARG A 743 30.73 -31.27 -26.47
N ASP A 744 30.96 -30.00 -26.19
CA ASP A 744 32.00 -29.23 -26.85
C ASP A 744 33.33 -29.54 -26.17
N ARG A 745 34.26 -30.19 -26.88
CA ARG A 745 35.58 -30.56 -26.35
C ARG A 745 36.41 -29.34 -25.95
N ARG A 746 36.17 -28.18 -26.57
CA ARG A 746 36.92 -26.95 -26.30
C ARG A 746 36.53 -26.32 -24.97
N SER A 747 35.24 -26.20 -24.70
CA SER A 747 34.73 -25.59 -23.46
C SER A 747 34.40 -26.60 -22.35
N GLY A 748 34.28 -27.89 -22.68
CA GLY A 748 33.82 -28.94 -21.77
C GLY A 748 32.29 -28.97 -21.58
N HIS A 749 31.58 -27.99 -22.13
CA HIS A 749 30.13 -27.84 -22.05
C HIS A 749 29.35 -29.01 -22.65
N ILE A 750 28.34 -29.50 -21.94
CA ILE A 750 27.38 -30.47 -22.44
C ILE A 750 26.36 -29.76 -23.30
N MET A 751 26.39 -30.07 -24.60
CA MET A 751 25.55 -29.46 -25.62
C MET A 751 24.23 -30.19 -25.80
N ALA A 752 24.22 -31.50 -25.60
CA ALA A 752 23.02 -32.30 -25.75
C ALA A 752 23.08 -33.59 -24.95
N ILE A 753 21.89 -34.06 -24.54
CA ILE A 753 21.67 -35.41 -24.07
C ILE A 753 20.46 -35.95 -24.81
N GLY A 754 20.64 -37.08 -25.49
CA GLY A 754 19.61 -37.72 -26.31
C GLY A 754 19.35 -39.16 -25.87
N ARG A 755 18.11 -39.61 -26.04
CA ARG A 755 17.60 -40.91 -25.56
C ARG A 755 16.83 -41.71 -26.63
N SER A 756 16.41 -41.06 -27.71
CA SER A 756 15.60 -41.63 -28.79
C SER A 756 16.39 -42.52 -29.76
N GLY A 757 17.73 -42.41 -29.77
CA GLY A 757 18.58 -43.00 -30.81
C GLY A 757 18.78 -42.09 -32.02
N ASP A 758 18.16 -40.90 -32.04
CA ASP A 758 18.24 -39.94 -33.15
C ASP A 758 18.16 -38.50 -32.63
N LEU A 759 19.25 -37.75 -32.74
CA LEU A 759 19.34 -36.37 -32.29
C LEU A 759 19.75 -35.46 -33.45
N SER A 760 19.00 -34.39 -33.67
CA SER A 760 19.30 -33.39 -34.70
C SER A 760 19.66 -32.06 -34.05
N LEU A 761 20.89 -31.60 -34.22
CA LEU A 761 21.38 -30.33 -33.74
C LEU A 761 21.33 -29.29 -34.86
N SER A 762 20.74 -28.13 -34.56
CA SER A 762 20.78 -26.95 -35.43
C SER A 762 22.21 -26.48 -35.72
N ALA A 763 22.37 -25.65 -36.76
CA ALA A 763 23.65 -25.02 -37.07
C ALA A 763 24.10 -24.10 -35.93
N GLU A 764 23.15 -23.40 -35.31
CA GLU A 764 23.36 -22.54 -34.15
C GLU A 764 23.88 -23.34 -32.95
N ALA A 765 23.37 -24.54 -32.72
CA ALA A 765 23.82 -25.39 -31.62
C ALA A 765 25.28 -25.86 -31.78
N VAL A 766 25.75 -26.08 -33.02
CA VAL A 766 27.11 -26.60 -33.29
C VAL A 766 28.13 -25.54 -33.71
N ALA A 767 27.70 -24.32 -34.00
CA ALA A 767 28.56 -23.25 -34.48
C ALA A 767 29.71 -22.94 -33.50
N GLY A 768 30.95 -22.99 -33.98
CA GLY A 768 32.14 -22.65 -33.18
C GLY A 768 32.45 -23.64 -32.05
N THR A 769 31.88 -24.85 -32.10
CA THR A 769 32.13 -25.94 -31.14
C THR A 769 33.02 -27.02 -31.74
N GLU A 770 33.71 -27.78 -30.90
CA GLU A 770 34.38 -29.03 -31.26
C GLU A 770 33.58 -30.21 -30.69
N PRO A 771 32.51 -30.67 -31.37
CA PRO A 771 31.63 -31.68 -30.82
C PRO A 771 32.39 -33.00 -30.53
N GLU A 772 32.13 -33.61 -29.39
CA GLU A 772 32.57 -34.95 -29.01
C GLU A 772 31.35 -35.74 -28.53
N LEU A 773 31.09 -36.86 -29.17
CA LEU A 773 30.01 -37.78 -28.80
C LEU A 773 30.51 -38.77 -27.77
N LEU A 774 29.71 -38.97 -26.74
CA LEU A 774 29.94 -39.86 -25.63
C LEU A 774 28.80 -40.87 -25.58
N PHE A 775 29.16 -42.15 -25.58
CA PHE A 775 28.25 -43.27 -25.40
C PHE A 775 28.68 -44.05 -24.17
N SER A 776 27.75 -44.79 -23.57
CA SER A 776 28.04 -45.61 -22.40
C SER A 776 27.34 -46.95 -22.50
N ASP A 777 28.07 -48.02 -22.19
CA ASP A 777 27.51 -49.38 -22.04
C ASP A 777 26.90 -49.61 -20.64
N GLY A 778 26.80 -48.54 -19.84
CA GLY A 778 26.34 -48.55 -18.46
C GLY A 778 27.46 -48.38 -17.44
N VAL A 779 28.70 -48.78 -17.77
CA VAL A 779 29.87 -48.70 -16.87
C VAL A 779 31.04 -47.96 -17.51
N GLN A 780 31.36 -48.26 -18.78
CA GLN A 780 32.44 -47.65 -19.54
C GLN A 780 31.93 -46.62 -20.54
N THR A 781 32.75 -45.60 -20.78
CA THR A 781 32.45 -44.54 -21.76
C THR A 781 33.25 -44.72 -23.03
N MET A 782 32.53 -44.71 -24.15
CA MET A 782 33.07 -44.70 -25.50
C MET A 782 32.99 -43.28 -26.07
N ARG A 783 34.01 -42.86 -26.80
CA ARG A 783 34.15 -41.50 -27.36
C ARG A 783 34.23 -41.58 -28.87
N ALA A 784 33.47 -40.73 -29.55
CA ALA A 784 33.53 -40.58 -31.00
C ALA A 784 33.62 -39.09 -31.36
N THR A 785 34.63 -38.72 -32.12
CA THR A 785 34.72 -37.36 -32.69
C THR A 785 33.98 -37.34 -34.01
N PRO A 786 33.01 -36.43 -34.22
CA PRO A 786 32.34 -36.33 -35.49
C PRO A 786 33.30 -35.95 -36.62
N GLN A 787 33.23 -36.66 -37.73
CA GLN A 787 34.02 -36.33 -38.91
C GLN A 787 33.34 -35.20 -39.68
N TRP A 788 33.60 -33.96 -39.26
CA TRP A 788 33.22 -32.78 -40.03
C TRP A 788 34.09 -32.70 -41.29
N GLN A 789 33.51 -33.04 -42.45
CA GLN A 789 34.07 -32.53 -43.70
C GLN A 789 33.55 -31.10 -43.87
N GLU A 790 34.39 -30.11 -43.58
CA GLU A 790 34.19 -28.76 -44.10
C GLU A 790 34.00 -28.88 -45.62
N LYS A 791 32.84 -28.46 -46.11
CA LYS A 791 32.60 -28.24 -47.54
C LYS A 791 32.39 -26.78 -47.81
#